data_AF-A0A442M136-F1
#
_entry.id   AF-A0A442M136-F1
#
_cell.length_a   1.000
_cell.length_b   1.000
_cell.length_c   1.000
_cell.angle_alpha   90.00
_cell.angle_beta   90.00
_cell.angle_gamma   90.00
#
_symmetry.space_group_name_H-M   'P 1'
#
loop_
_entity.id
_entity.type
_entity.pdbx_description
1 polymer ?
#
loop_
_entity_poly.entity_id
_entity_poly.type
_entity_poly.pdbx_seq_one_letter_code
_entity_poly.pdbx_strand_id
1 'polypeptide(L)'
;MARPATAAVRLLTGEREPVRLATAANILLHGLQSIDGVPCEVGDRVLVKDQADPTQNGIYTVSEGEWFRAADARTARTLQKGTTVHAQIGSVNAGRVFEFSADAPVVGSDAITIAPFVPPDISAVVDAVEALRDATQALKDASAASAGQAAASASTSAANAGLTAADVVTTAANLAGAQAARDASLFGKGIFPTIAAAIGLGVVGHGAITAGAGGTDGTFDLAFAGGAGSGAAGRFVVAGGALTQILITAPGFYTMAPAFSFAASAGLAGAAAAAVLGRNVEVGEYFWSEVSTGVLGLHSVTAGPAATDTGVRAATSSMVSNVDSLMMLEGLSVPTTRLVEAAGSANPSVYRSYSFVSGDTIEHVVIAKAGERSHLQLIQSGAGAAYTANFDLEQGIVVSTFGANLVSASITDLGGGWYECKAVVLVAASLTSNVQARMSAAGVLPYAADGASGMYVRSVVLRKQGLTANLFPSSDPANSAFTKQSVTVTTTSSPHEPALPALSMLFDRLDVLVSGSVTADKIIEPNGSASPSIYQGKTFVLGDTFIWKVLAKKAERIRLNLFSNTAAIFNCTFDLVNGTCSGTGATIAAKGNGWFECTVTGVASASNTTNFQHRIYPAAGGHPYVGDGVSGLFLQQSDLRINGGANSLNAPTDFSSAFWTKSAGVTVAANTGLYLGLLSDPANIGAYDDGSAALDGKRWTALGSSITAQNFYTDPLANQTGMVETNLGVSGGSLGATSSGHYGSLLIYDQIAVIPVDAEIVTLEAGINDFGAAEVPLGALNDTTTATFYGALFAAVTAIRARAPSAKIVFITPYSGGSGHATHRIMRTNGQGNTLDQFQKAVRDVAKLTGYPCIDIGGESGIGYFTGALYMSDDLHINAAGGARYANYAHDDLRALSRSGFFGA
;
A
#
# COMPACT_ATOMS: atom_id res chain seq x y z
N MET A 1 -3.63 57.77 96.16
CA MET A 1 -3.68 58.94 95.24
C MET A 1 -3.92 58.42 93.83
N ALA A 2 -5.06 58.75 93.24
CA ALA A 2 -5.39 58.40 91.86
C ALA A 2 -4.55 59.25 90.89
N ARG A 3 -3.94 58.60 89.90
CA ARG A 3 -3.23 59.16 88.75
C ARG A 3 -3.44 58.21 87.56
N PRO A 4 -3.49 58.73 86.33
CA PRO A 4 -4.74 59.00 85.63
C PRO A 4 -4.97 58.06 84.44
N ALA A 5 -6.20 58.10 83.93
CA ALA A 5 -6.64 57.42 82.72
C ALA A 5 -5.72 57.74 81.52
N THR A 6 -4.92 56.74 81.13
CA THR A 6 -4.43 56.66 79.74
C THR A 6 -5.56 56.00 78.95
N ALA A 7 -6.27 56.79 78.15
CA ALA A 7 -7.11 56.29 77.08
C ALA A 7 -6.21 55.57 76.07
N ALA A 8 -5.92 54.29 76.32
CA ALA A 8 -5.41 53.39 75.30
C ALA A 8 -6.65 52.91 74.53
N VAL A 9 -6.82 53.49 73.35
CA VAL A 9 -7.60 53.02 72.21
C VAL A 9 -8.18 51.64 72.49
N ARG A 10 -9.47 51.59 72.88
CA ARG A 10 -10.26 50.37 72.80
C ARG A 10 -10.45 50.08 71.32
N LEU A 11 -9.38 49.62 70.67
CA LEU A 11 -9.52 48.76 69.53
C LEU A 11 -10.50 47.69 70.03
N LEU A 12 -11.60 47.51 69.32
CA LEU A 12 -12.39 46.31 69.40
C LEU A 12 -11.52 45.15 68.89
N THR A 13 -10.40 44.86 69.56
CA THR A 13 -9.64 43.66 69.31
C THR A 13 -10.52 42.52 69.78
N GLY A 14 -10.71 41.54 68.90
CA GLY A 14 -11.45 40.32 69.21
C GLY A 14 -10.85 39.54 70.38
N GLU A 15 -9.67 39.92 70.88
CA GLU A 15 -8.94 39.15 71.89
C GLU A 15 -9.48 39.37 73.32
N ARG A 16 -9.64 38.27 74.06
CA ARG A 16 -9.93 38.25 75.51
C ARG A 16 -8.62 38.17 76.30
N GLU A 17 -8.68 38.56 77.58
CA GLU A 17 -7.53 38.40 78.46
C GLU A 17 -7.04 36.95 78.45
N PRO A 18 -5.72 36.71 78.35
CA PRO A 18 -5.16 35.38 78.33
C PRO A 18 -5.66 34.52 79.48
N VAL A 19 -5.91 33.26 79.18
CA VAL A 19 -6.21 32.25 80.19
C VAL A 19 -4.92 31.56 80.57
N ARG A 20 -4.80 31.19 81.85
CA ARG A 20 -3.64 30.44 82.30
C ARG A 20 -3.65 29.04 81.67
N LEU A 21 -4.82 28.40 81.62
CA LEU A 21 -5.00 27.01 81.19
C LEU A 21 -6.19 26.90 80.22
N ALA A 22 -6.16 25.88 79.37
CA ALA A 22 -7.30 25.48 78.54
C ALA A 22 -7.60 24.00 78.74
N THR A 23 -8.87 23.63 78.77
CA THR A 23 -9.25 22.23 78.89
C THR A 23 -8.73 21.40 77.72
N ALA A 24 -8.51 20.10 77.96
CA ALA A 24 -8.24 19.12 76.91
C ALA A 24 -9.31 17.99 76.88
N ALA A 25 -10.28 18.04 77.79
CA ALA A 25 -11.37 17.09 77.95
C ALA A 25 -12.49 17.72 78.80
N ASN A 26 -13.63 17.03 78.91
CA ASN A 26 -14.75 17.44 79.75
C ASN A 26 -14.36 17.42 81.25
N ILE A 27 -14.68 18.49 81.97
CA ILE A 27 -14.39 18.68 83.40
C ILE A 27 -15.64 19.02 84.21
N LEU A 28 -15.53 18.98 85.54
CA LEU A 28 -16.52 19.58 86.45
C LEU A 28 -16.22 21.07 86.62
N LEU A 29 -17.23 21.93 86.72
CA LEU A 29 -17.05 23.38 86.94
C LEU A 29 -17.16 23.74 88.44
N HIS A 30 -16.44 23.01 89.29
CA HIS A 30 -16.44 23.17 90.74
C HIS A 30 -15.12 22.69 91.36
N GLY A 31 -14.61 23.39 92.38
CA GLY A 31 -13.43 23.00 93.16
C GLY A 31 -12.11 23.11 92.40
N LEU A 32 -10.98 22.96 93.10
CA LEU A 32 -9.66 22.99 92.48
C LEU A 32 -9.34 21.66 91.81
N GLN A 33 -8.90 21.72 90.54
CA GLN A 33 -8.64 20.55 89.69
C GLN A 33 -7.38 20.76 88.84
N SER A 34 -6.84 19.69 88.29
CA SER A 34 -5.75 19.78 87.29
C SER A 34 -6.31 19.86 85.88
N ILE A 35 -5.92 20.90 85.14
CA ILE A 35 -6.34 21.17 83.77
C ILE A 35 -5.10 21.12 82.87
N ASP A 36 -5.16 20.33 81.79
CA ASP A 36 -4.04 20.12 80.86
C ASP A 36 -2.70 19.80 81.57
N GLY A 37 -2.79 18.90 82.56
CA GLY A 37 -1.66 18.42 83.34
C GLY A 37 -1.15 19.37 84.43
N VAL A 38 -1.77 20.54 84.63
CA VAL A 38 -1.33 21.56 85.61
C VAL A 38 -2.43 21.81 86.66
N PRO A 39 -2.11 21.81 87.98
CA PRO A 39 -3.08 22.12 89.03
C PRO A 39 -3.53 23.59 88.99
N CYS A 40 -4.84 23.81 89.11
CA CYS A 40 -5.42 25.15 89.19
C CYS A 40 -5.40 25.70 90.62
N GLU A 41 -5.28 27.02 90.73
CA GLU A 41 -5.39 27.78 91.97
C GLU A 41 -6.65 28.69 91.95
N VAL A 42 -7.14 29.09 93.12
CA VAL A 42 -8.30 30.01 93.21
C VAL A 42 -7.99 31.32 92.48
N GLY A 43 -8.90 31.74 91.60
CA GLY A 43 -8.75 32.94 90.80
C GLY A 43 -8.12 32.73 89.42
N ASP A 44 -7.62 31.53 89.12
CA ASP A 44 -7.11 31.21 87.79
C ASP A 44 -8.17 31.37 86.71
N ARG A 45 -7.76 31.87 85.55
CA ARG A 45 -8.61 31.93 84.35
C ARG A 45 -8.38 30.69 83.50
N VAL A 46 -9.46 29.95 83.23
CA VAL A 46 -9.41 28.72 82.43
C VAL A 46 -10.35 28.83 81.24
N LEU A 47 -9.85 28.54 80.04
CA LEU A 47 -10.68 28.35 78.86
C LEU A 47 -11.27 26.94 78.89
N VAL A 48 -12.56 26.87 79.17
CA VAL A 48 -13.35 25.64 79.14
C VAL A 48 -13.91 25.49 77.73
N LYS A 49 -13.32 24.60 76.94
CA LYS A 49 -13.68 24.42 75.52
C LYS A 49 -14.17 23.02 75.15
N ASP A 50 -14.03 22.05 76.05
CA ASP A 50 -14.32 20.64 75.78
C ASP A 50 -15.45 20.08 76.66
N GLN A 51 -16.41 20.91 77.08
CA GLN A 51 -17.58 20.39 77.79
C GLN A 51 -18.45 19.54 76.87
N ALA A 52 -19.02 18.47 77.44
CA ALA A 52 -19.98 17.62 76.75
C ALA A 52 -21.28 18.39 76.43
N ASP A 53 -21.69 19.30 77.33
CA ASP A 53 -22.70 20.31 77.04
C ASP A 53 -21.99 21.61 76.55
N PRO A 54 -22.04 21.93 75.25
CA PRO A 54 -21.32 23.07 74.71
C PRO A 54 -21.90 24.42 75.16
N THR A 55 -23.08 24.46 75.79
CA THR A 55 -23.61 25.69 76.40
C THR A 55 -22.80 26.11 77.64
N GLN A 56 -22.01 25.18 78.20
CA GLN A 56 -21.12 25.40 79.35
C GLN A 56 -19.69 25.81 78.92
N ASN A 57 -19.36 25.77 77.63
CA ASN A 57 -18.06 26.25 77.16
C ASN A 57 -17.93 27.77 77.33
N GLY A 58 -16.71 28.24 77.57
CA GLY A 58 -16.33 29.64 77.67
C GLY A 58 -15.16 29.85 78.64
N ILE A 59 -14.94 31.08 79.09
CA ILE A 59 -13.83 31.37 80.01
C ILE A 59 -14.37 31.45 81.44
N TYR A 60 -13.74 30.75 82.37
CA TYR A 60 -14.14 30.64 83.77
C TYR A 60 -13.03 31.08 84.71
N THR A 61 -13.43 31.58 85.87
CA THR A 61 -12.56 31.86 87.01
C THR A 61 -12.73 30.74 88.04
N VAL A 62 -11.62 30.10 88.38
CA VAL A 62 -11.54 28.94 89.27
C VAL A 62 -11.86 29.33 90.72
N SER A 63 -12.59 28.48 91.43
CA SER A 63 -12.90 28.62 92.86
C SER A 63 -12.85 27.26 93.58
N GLU A 64 -12.76 27.28 94.91
CA GLU A 64 -12.93 26.08 95.76
C GLU A 64 -14.37 25.55 95.74
N GLY A 65 -15.34 26.43 95.42
CA GLY A 65 -16.73 26.09 95.16
C GLY A 65 -17.05 26.05 93.66
N GLU A 66 -18.28 26.44 93.28
CA GLU A 66 -18.66 26.55 91.87
C GLU A 66 -17.78 27.57 91.12
N TRP A 67 -17.42 27.24 89.88
CA TRP A 67 -16.68 28.13 89.00
C TRP A 67 -17.63 29.08 88.30
N PHE A 68 -17.23 30.34 88.19
CA PHE A 68 -18.05 31.37 87.54
C PHE A 68 -17.40 31.76 86.23
N ARG A 69 -18.20 32.03 85.19
CA ARG A 69 -17.68 32.59 83.93
C ARG A 69 -16.87 33.87 84.22
N ALA A 70 -15.81 34.16 83.51
CA ALA A 70 -15.01 35.35 83.73
C ALA A 70 -15.79 36.63 83.36
N ALA A 71 -15.58 37.73 84.08
CA ALA A 71 -16.40 38.94 83.95
C ALA A 71 -16.41 39.54 82.52
N ASP A 72 -15.30 39.44 81.82
CA ASP A 72 -15.09 39.88 80.44
C ASP A 72 -15.56 38.87 79.38
N ALA A 73 -16.14 37.75 79.80
CA ALA A 73 -16.57 36.62 78.97
C ALA A 73 -17.96 36.09 79.37
N ARG A 74 -18.89 36.99 79.72
CA ARG A 74 -20.26 36.68 80.18
C ARG A 74 -21.39 37.12 79.24
N THR A 75 -21.06 37.71 78.09
CA THR A 75 -22.07 38.25 77.15
C THR A 75 -21.90 37.69 75.74
N ALA A 76 -22.97 37.70 74.95
CA ALA A 76 -22.95 37.26 73.56
C ALA A 76 -21.86 37.95 72.74
N ARG A 77 -21.73 39.28 72.90
CA ARG A 77 -20.73 40.09 72.20
C ARG A 77 -19.29 39.72 72.56
N THR A 78 -19.05 39.25 73.77
CA THR A 78 -17.70 38.90 74.24
C THR A 78 -17.26 37.50 73.83
N LEU A 79 -18.18 36.64 73.38
CA LEU A 79 -17.93 35.26 72.96
C LEU A 79 -18.35 35.01 71.51
N GLN A 80 -18.55 36.07 70.73
CA GLN A 80 -18.97 35.99 69.33
C GLN A 80 -17.84 35.54 68.41
N LYS A 81 -18.20 35.08 67.22
CA LYS A 81 -17.29 34.69 66.14
C LYS A 81 -16.16 35.70 65.91
N GLY A 82 -14.95 35.19 65.79
CA GLY A 82 -13.72 35.98 65.60
C GLY A 82 -13.14 36.57 66.88
N THR A 83 -13.74 36.28 68.04
CA THR A 83 -13.11 36.56 69.34
C THR A 83 -12.01 35.53 69.58
N THR A 84 -10.82 35.96 70.00
CA THR A 84 -9.68 35.06 70.27
C THR A 84 -9.25 35.06 71.74
N VAL A 85 -8.54 34.04 72.17
CA VAL A 85 -7.93 33.96 73.51
C VAL A 85 -6.69 33.09 73.50
N HIS A 86 -5.65 33.52 74.22
CA HIS A 86 -4.38 32.81 74.32
C HIS A 86 -4.34 31.93 75.58
N ALA A 87 -3.90 30.68 75.43
CA ALA A 87 -3.62 29.78 76.55
C ALA A 87 -2.12 29.81 76.88
N GLN A 88 -1.79 30.11 78.13
CA GLN A 88 -0.40 30.39 78.51
C GLN A 88 0.41 29.13 78.78
N ILE A 89 -0.13 28.21 79.58
CA ILE A 89 0.58 27.00 80.01
C ILE A 89 -0.33 25.76 79.89
N GLY A 90 0.27 24.58 80.02
CA GLY A 90 -0.38 23.29 79.80
C GLY A 90 0.47 22.37 78.94
N SER A 91 0.24 21.07 79.02
CA SER A 91 1.01 20.09 78.25
C SER A 91 0.66 20.08 76.76
N VAL A 92 -0.61 20.30 76.41
CA VAL A 92 -1.14 20.19 75.05
C VAL A 92 -1.40 21.56 74.43
N ASN A 93 -1.92 22.50 75.24
CA ASN A 93 -2.49 23.74 74.74
C ASN A 93 -1.62 24.99 75.04
N ALA A 94 -0.45 24.84 75.66
CA ALA A 94 0.44 25.97 75.91
C ALA A 94 0.81 26.73 74.63
N GLY A 95 0.74 28.06 74.69
CA GLY A 95 1.09 28.95 73.59
C GLY A 95 0.09 28.98 72.44
N ARG A 96 -1.01 28.20 72.49
CA ARG A 96 -2.02 28.20 71.43
C ARG A 96 -2.99 29.35 71.57
N VAL A 97 -3.50 29.79 70.42
CA VAL A 97 -4.59 30.76 70.30
C VAL A 97 -5.85 30.01 69.92
N PHE A 98 -6.94 30.30 70.60
CA PHE A 98 -8.26 29.75 70.29
C PHE A 98 -9.18 30.87 69.83
N GLU A 99 -10.08 30.56 68.90
CA GLU A 99 -11.13 31.44 68.45
C GLU A 99 -12.52 30.89 68.83
N PHE A 100 -13.40 31.80 69.21
CA PHE A 100 -14.82 31.55 69.28
C PHE A 100 -15.39 31.65 67.88
N SER A 101 -16.25 30.72 67.50
CA SER A 101 -16.81 30.64 66.14
C SER A 101 -18.33 30.75 66.07
N ALA A 102 -19.02 30.84 67.22
CA ALA A 102 -20.47 31.00 67.29
C ALA A 102 -20.92 32.44 66.99
N ASP A 103 -21.93 32.62 66.14
CA ASP A 103 -22.46 33.94 65.76
C ASP A 103 -23.43 34.48 66.83
N ALA A 104 -22.95 35.43 67.65
CA ALA A 104 -23.70 36.11 68.71
C ALA A 104 -24.45 35.17 69.70
N PRO A 105 -23.76 34.19 70.34
CA PRO A 105 -24.41 33.17 71.16
C PRO A 105 -25.05 33.75 72.43
N VAL A 106 -26.28 33.36 72.74
CA VAL A 106 -26.91 33.65 74.03
C VAL A 106 -26.30 32.75 75.11
N VAL A 107 -25.57 33.37 76.05
CA VAL A 107 -24.81 32.66 77.08
C VAL A 107 -25.75 31.89 78.02
N GLY A 108 -25.54 30.58 78.13
CA GLY A 108 -26.32 29.67 78.97
C GLY A 108 -27.49 28.99 78.27
N SER A 109 -27.78 29.31 77.00
CA SER A 109 -28.75 28.59 76.18
C SER A 109 -28.16 28.05 74.88
N ASP A 110 -27.30 28.83 74.24
CA ASP A 110 -26.74 28.48 72.93
C ASP A 110 -25.40 27.76 73.09
N ALA A 111 -25.10 26.86 72.16
CA ALA A 111 -23.82 26.15 72.11
C ALA A 111 -22.68 27.14 71.80
N ILE A 112 -21.63 27.13 72.62
CA ILE A 112 -20.45 27.98 72.44
C ILE A 112 -19.32 27.12 71.84
N THR A 113 -19.07 27.30 70.54
CA THR A 113 -18.03 26.58 69.80
C THR A 113 -16.70 27.34 69.83
N ILE A 114 -15.62 26.64 70.20
CA ILE A 114 -14.27 27.19 70.36
C ILE A 114 -13.28 26.26 69.68
N ALA A 115 -12.43 26.78 68.79
CA ALA A 115 -11.46 26.01 68.01
C ALA A 115 -10.07 26.66 68.00
N PRO A 116 -8.97 25.93 67.73
CA PRO A 116 -7.67 26.53 67.53
C PRO A 116 -7.68 27.53 66.35
N PHE A 117 -7.09 28.71 66.53
CA PHE A 117 -6.98 29.72 65.48
C PHE A 117 -5.87 29.35 64.49
N VAL A 118 -6.20 29.33 63.19
CA VAL A 118 -5.24 29.14 62.09
C VAL A 118 -5.21 30.40 61.22
N PRO A 119 -4.06 31.10 61.10
CA PRO A 119 -3.97 32.26 60.22
C PRO A 119 -4.20 31.88 58.74
N PRO A 120 -4.89 32.70 57.95
CA PRO A 120 -5.25 32.39 56.56
C PRO A 120 -4.04 32.13 55.65
N ASP A 121 -2.88 32.73 55.95
CA ASP A 121 -1.67 32.60 55.13
C ASP A 121 -1.03 31.20 55.17
N ILE A 122 -1.26 30.42 56.24
CA ILE A 122 -0.72 29.05 56.35
C ILE A 122 -1.60 28.03 55.62
N SER A 123 -2.91 28.25 55.53
CA SER A 123 -3.82 27.35 54.80
C SER A 123 -3.49 27.30 53.31
N ALA A 124 -3.23 28.46 52.69
CA ALA A 124 -2.87 28.55 51.28
C ALA A 124 -1.53 27.85 50.96
N VAL A 125 -0.59 27.84 51.90
CA VAL A 125 0.69 27.14 51.75
C VAL A 125 0.53 25.63 51.80
N VAL A 126 -0.37 25.12 52.66
CA VAL A 126 -0.69 23.68 52.72
C VAL A 126 -1.31 23.20 51.42
N ASP A 127 -2.31 23.92 50.89
CA ASP A 127 -2.96 23.58 49.62
C ASP A 127 -1.97 23.56 48.44
N ALA A 128 -1.04 24.53 48.41
CA ALA A 128 0.00 24.59 47.39
C ALA A 128 0.99 23.42 47.46
N VAL A 129 1.35 22.98 48.68
CA VAL A 129 2.24 21.83 48.89
C VAL A 129 1.57 20.52 48.51
N GLU A 130 0.27 20.36 48.81
CA GLU A 130 -0.50 19.18 48.38
C GLU A 130 -0.64 19.12 46.86
N ALA A 131 -0.93 20.24 46.20
CA ALA A 131 -0.98 20.31 44.74
C ALA A 131 0.38 19.99 44.09
N LEU A 132 1.49 20.45 44.66
CA LEU A 132 2.84 20.12 44.20
C LEU A 132 3.17 18.63 44.38
N ARG A 133 2.73 18.02 45.48
CA ARG A 133 2.91 16.59 45.72
C ARG A 133 2.16 15.75 44.69
N ASP A 134 0.91 16.11 44.40
CA ASP A 134 0.07 15.38 43.44
C ASP A 134 0.60 15.54 42.01
N ALA A 135 1.07 16.73 41.63
CA ALA A 135 1.75 16.97 40.36
C ALA A 135 3.05 16.13 40.23
N THR A 136 3.82 16.01 41.33
CA THR A 136 5.04 15.20 41.36
C THR A 136 4.73 13.70 41.21
N GLN A 137 3.66 13.22 41.84
CA GLN A 137 3.23 11.83 41.72
C GLN A 137 2.77 11.51 40.28
N ALA A 138 2.00 12.39 39.66
CA ALA A 138 1.58 12.25 38.25
C ALA A 138 2.77 12.19 37.29
N LEU A 139 3.80 13.02 37.50
CA LEU A 139 5.04 13.00 36.72
C LEU A 139 5.82 11.69 36.89
N LYS A 140 5.88 11.15 38.11
CA LYS A 140 6.53 9.87 38.40
C LYS A 140 5.81 8.70 37.72
N ASP A 141 4.48 8.70 37.75
CA ASP A 141 3.66 7.67 37.10
C ASP A 141 3.77 7.76 35.57
N ALA A 142 3.80 8.97 35.00
CA ALA A 142 4.03 9.20 33.58
C ALA A 142 5.44 8.74 33.15
N SER A 143 6.47 8.98 33.97
CA SER A 143 7.83 8.50 33.71
C SER A 143 7.93 6.98 33.77
N ALA A 144 7.25 6.33 34.72
CA ALA A 144 7.22 4.87 34.83
C ALA A 144 6.45 4.23 33.66
N ALA A 145 5.32 4.84 33.26
CA ALA A 145 4.56 4.43 32.08
C ALA A 145 5.41 4.57 30.81
N SER A 146 6.12 5.68 30.64
CA SER A 146 7.00 5.93 29.49
C SER A 146 8.16 4.94 29.44
N ALA A 147 8.75 4.59 30.59
CA ALA A 147 9.78 3.56 30.68
C ALA A 147 9.23 2.16 30.33
N GLY A 148 8.00 1.83 30.77
CA GLY A 148 7.31 0.59 30.41
C GLY A 148 6.98 0.51 28.92
N GLN A 149 6.57 1.63 28.31
CA GLN A 149 6.33 1.74 26.87
C GLN A 149 7.63 1.60 26.09
N ALA A 150 8.72 2.25 26.53
CA ALA A 150 10.04 2.10 25.91
C ALA A 150 10.58 0.66 26.00
N ALA A 151 10.36 -0.02 27.13
CA ALA A 151 10.73 -1.43 27.29
C ALA A 151 9.87 -2.36 26.42
N ALA A 152 8.56 -2.09 26.31
CA ALA A 152 7.66 -2.82 25.41
C ALA A 152 8.07 -2.60 23.94
N SER A 153 8.31 -1.35 23.52
CA SER A 153 8.81 -1.01 22.20
C SER A 153 10.15 -1.67 21.91
N ALA A 154 11.10 -1.68 22.85
CA ALA A 154 12.37 -2.38 22.70
C ALA A 154 12.19 -3.90 22.56
N SER A 155 11.26 -4.50 23.32
CA SER A 155 10.93 -5.93 23.21
C SER A 155 10.27 -6.28 21.87
N THR A 156 9.37 -5.42 21.38
CA THR A 156 8.74 -5.55 20.06
C THR A 156 9.75 -5.34 18.95
N SER A 157 10.65 -4.36 19.05
CA SER A 157 11.74 -4.15 18.10
C SER A 157 12.72 -5.34 18.08
N ALA A 158 13.02 -5.94 19.23
CA ALA A 158 13.85 -7.14 19.31
C ALA A 158 13.14 -8.38 18.73
N ALA A 159 11.85 -8.55 18.99
CA ALA A 159 11.04 -9.62 18.40
C ALA A 159 10.90 -9.45 16.88
N ASN A 160 10.66 -8.22 16.41
CA ASN A 160 10.63 -7.88 15.00
C ASN A 160 11.99 -8.09 14.35
N ALA A 161 13.10 -7.69 14.99
CA ALA A 161 14.44 -7.98 14.47
C ALA A 161 14.73 -9.48 14.40
N GLY A 162 14.24 -10.27 15.36
CA GLY A 162 14.31 -11.74 15.34
C GLY A 162 13.48 -12.37 14.23
N LEU A 163 12.26 -11.88 14.01
CA LEU A 163 11.40 -12.27 12.88
C LEU A 163 12.02 -11.86 11.54
N THR A 164 12.57 -10.65 11.44
CA THR A 164 13.24 -10.15 10.23
C THR A 164 14.51 -10.97 9.95
N ALA A 165 15.27 -11.35 10.97
CA ALA A 165 16.43 -12.22 10.81
C ALA A 165 16.00 -13.64 10.38
N ALA A 166 14.91 -14.18 10.93
CA ALA A 166 14.34 -15.45 10.49
C ALA A 166 13.81 -15.36 9.04
N ASP A 167 13.14 -14.28 8.68
CA ASP A 167 12.65 -13.99 7.33
C ASP A 167 13.80 -13.79 6.35
N VAL A 168 14.90 -13.14 6.77
CA VAL A 168 16.13 -13.01 5.97
C VAL A 168 16.81 -14.37 5.81
N VAL A 169 16.83 -15.23 6.83
CA VAL A 169 17.37 -16.60 6.73
C VAL A 169 16.50 -17.46 5.82
N THR A 170 15.17 -17.39 5.96
CA THR A 170 14.21 -18.08 5.09
C THR A 170 14.27 -17.54 3.66
N THR A 171 14.39 -16.22 3.48
CA THR A 171 14.56 -15.58 2.17
C THR A 171 15.90 -15.93 1.56
N ALA A 172 16.99 -16.02 2.33
CA ALA A 172 18.30 -16.45 1.86
C ALA A 172 18.30 -17.94 1.49
N ALA A 173 17.60 -18.79 2.25
CA ALA A 173 17.41 -20.20 1.92
C ALA A 173 16.52 -20.40 0.67
N ASN A 174 15.45 -19.61 0.55
CA ASN A 174 14.60 -19.58 -0.64
C ASN A 174 15.32 -19.01 -1.85
N LEU A 175 16.17 -17.99 -1.66
CA LEU A 175 17.00 -17.42 -2.70
C LEU A 175 18.06 -18.42 -3.13
N ALA A 176 18.76 -19.10 -2.21
CA ALA A 176 19.69 -20.17 -2.53
C ALA A 176 19.00 -21.35 -3.23
N GLY A 177 17.80 -21.73 -2.80
CA GLY A 177 16.97 -22.75 -3.45
C GLY A 177 16.47 -22.31 -4.84
N ALA A 178 16.09 -21.04 -5.00
CA ALA A 178 15.68 -20.45 -6.27
C ALA A 178 16.87 -20.23 -7.21
N GLN A 179 18.06 -19.97 -6.68
CA GLN A 179 19.31 -19.87 -7.43
C GLN A 179 19.75 -21.25 -7.89
N ALA A 180 19.67 -22.28 -7.02
CA ALA A 180 19.88 -23.67 -7.39
C ALA A 180 18.84 -24.19 -8.40
N ALA A 181 17.56 -23.79 -8.26
CA ALA A 181 16.49 -24.12 -9.21
C ALA A 181 16.64 -23.36 -10.54
N ARG A 182 17.07 -22.09 -10.49
CA ARG A 182 17.46 -21.32 -11.68
C ARG A 182 18.64 -21.97 -12.37
N ASP A 183 19.71 -22.29 -11.67
CA ASP A 183 20.89 -22.95 -12.22
C ASP A 183 20.49 -24.33 -12.79
N ALA A 184 19.63 -25.09 -12.11
CA ALA A 184 19.07 -26.34 -12.62
C ALA A 184 18.17 -26.16 -13.86
N SER A 185 17.50 -25.02 -14.01
CA SER A 185 16.71 -24.65 -15.19
C SER A 185 17.56 -24.06 -16.32
N LEU A 186 18.68 -23.41 -15.99
CA LEU A 186 19.60 -22.76 -16.93
C LEU A 186 20.60 -23.78 -17.51
N PHE A 187 20.98 -24.79 -16.71
CA PHE A 187 22.00 -25.80 -17.04
C PHE A 187 21.42 -27.21 -17.27
N GLY A 188 20.11 -27.42 -17.10
CA GLY A 188 19.44 -28.68 -17.38
C GLY A 188 19.28 -28.92 -18.89
N LYS A 189 19.96 -29.92 -19.47
CA LYS A 189 19.84 -30.28 -20.90
C LYS A 189 18.48 -30.87 -21.31
N GLY A 190 17.54 -30.99 -20.37
CA GLY A 190 16.19 -31.45 -20.61
C GLY A 190 15.70 -32.47 -19.57
N ILE A 191 14.48 -32.96 -19.78
CA ILE A 191 13.87 -34.05 -19.01
C ILE A 191 14.02 -35.33 -19.83
N PHE A 192 14.69 -36.33 -19.26
CA PHE A 192 14.88 -37.63 -19.88
C PHE A 192 14.06 -38.68 -19.13
N PRO A 193 13.53 -39.69 -19.84
CA PRO A 193 12.71 -40.74 -19.23
C PRO A 193 13.52 -41.65 -18.30
N THR A 194 14.83 -41.76 -18.52
CA THR A 194 15.75 -42.50 -17.63
C THR A 194 17.13 -41.85 -17.64
N ILE A 195 17.92 -42.10 -16.59
CA ILE A 195 19.34 -41.74 -16.52
C ILE A 195 20.12 -42.29 -17.72
N ALA A 196 19.83 -43.52 -18.16
CA ALA A 196 20.49 -44.15 -19.30
C ALA A 196 20.21 -43.44 -20.63
N ALA A 197 19.00 -42.89 -20.81
CA ALA A 197 18.65 -42.11 -21.99
C ALA A 197 19.36 -40.74 -22.02
N ALA A 198 19.62 -40.16 -20.86
CA ALA A 198 20.34 -38.90 -20.71
C ALA A 198 21.85 -39.03 -20.97
N ILE A 199 22.48 -40.09 -20.48
CA ILE A 199 23.94 -40.28 -20.58
C ILE A 199 24.38 -41.18 -21.75
N GLY A 200 23.43 -41.77 -22.48
CA GLY A 200 23.68 -42.52 -23.71
C GLY A 200 24.26 -41.64 -24.83
N LEU A 201 24.88 -42.27 -25.84
CA LEU A 201 25.40 -41.54 -27.00
C LEU A 201 24.29 -41.41 -28.05
N GLY A 202 23.82 -40.20 -28.34
CA GLY A 202 22.90 -39.94 -29.43
C GLY A 202 23.60 -39.81 -30.77
N VAL A 203 22.89 -40.05 -31.87
CA VAL A 203 23.35 -39.68 -33.21
C VAL A 203 23.25 -38.15 -33.33
N VAL A 204 24.37 -37.46 -33.27
CA VAL A 204 24.42 -35.99 -33.32
C VAL A 204 24.66 -35.45 -34.73
N GLY A 205 24.94 -36.34 -35.68
CA GLY A 205 25.18 -35.97 -37.07
C GLY A 205 25.66 -37.14 -37.91
N HIS A 206 26.31 -36.81 -39.02
CA HIS A 206 26.82 -37.76 -39.99
C HIS A 206 28.25 -37.42 -40.41
N GLY A 207 29.02 -38.44 -40.82
CA GLY A 207 30.30 -38.28 -41.49
C GLY A 207 30.12 -37.77 -42.94
N ALA A 208 31.21 -37.71 -43.70
CA ALA A 208 31.17 -37.25 -45.08
C ALA A 208 30.12 -38.01 -45.93
N ILE A 209 29.36 -37.27 -46.73
CA ILE A 209 28.36 -37.85 -47.64
C ILE A 209 29.08 -38.36 -48.89
N THR A 210 28.92 -39.65 -49.16
CA THR A 210 29.12 -40.23 -50.49
C THR A 210 27.78 -40.14 -51.21
N ALA A 211 27.70 -39.33 -52.26
CA ALA A 211 26.43 -38.90 -52.85
C ALA A 211 25.66 -40.03 -53.59
N GLY A 212 26.35 -41.04 -54.12
CA GLY A 212 25.72 -42.06 -54.96
C GLY A 212 25.12 -41.48 -56.26
N ALA A 213 24.32 -42.28 -56.96
CA ALA A 213 23.62 -41.87 -58.18
C ALA A 213 22.35 -42.70 -58.44
N GLY A 214 21.47 -42.20 -59.32
CA GLY A 214 20.29 -42.92 -59.82
C GLY A 214 19.05 -42.87 -58.92
N GLY A 215 19.10 -42.10 -57.83
CA GLY A 215 17.98 -41.96 -56.88
C GLY A 215 16.79 -41.17 -57.43
N THR A 216 15.63 -41.38 -56.84
CA THR A 216 14.44 -40.55 -57.09
C THR A 216 14.56 -39.28 -56.27
N ASP A 217 14.45 -38.12 -56.92
CA ASP A 217 14.54 -36.82 -56.23
C ASP A 217 13.40 -36.63 -55.22
N GLY A 218 13.73 -36.10 -54.04
CA GLY A 218 12.76 -35.90 -52.96
C GLY A 218 13.41 -35.81 -51.57
N THR A 219 12.57 -35.61 -50.56
CA THR A 219 12.95 -35.68 -49.14
C THR A 219 12.31 -36.92 -48.53
N PHE A 220 13.12 -37.75 -47.87
CA PHE A 220 12.71 -39.05 -47.35
C PHE A 220 13.10 -39.18 -45.88
N ASP A 221 12.37 -40.00 -45.13
CA ASP A 221 12.75 -40.35 -43.77
C ASP A 221 14.00 -41.25 -43.78
N LEU A 222 14.93 -40.96 -42.88
CA LEU A 222 16.18 -41.68 -42.72
C LEU A 222 15.94 -42.89 -41.82
N ALA A 223 16.21 -44.08 -42.34
CA ALA A 223 16.16 -45.30 -41.54
C ALA A 223 17.51 -45.56 -40.86
N PHE A 224 17.46 -46.09 -39.64
CA PHE A 224 18.62 -46.46 -38.83
C PHE A 224 18.60 -47.97 -38.63
N ALA A 225 19.69 -48.65 -38.99
CA ALA A 225 19.79 -50.11 -38.92
C ALA A 225 21.05 -50.55 -38.17
N GLY A 226 20.92 -51.58 -37.33
CA GLY A 226 22.03 -52.06 -36.49
C GLY A 226 22.40 -51.09 -35.37
N GLY A 227 23.60 -51.26 -34.81
CA GLY A 227 24.02 -50.59 -33.58
C GLY A 227 23.37 -51.17 -32.32
N ALA A 228 23.64 -50.57 -31.16
CA ALA A 228 23.07 -50.95 -29.88
C ALA A 228 22.33 -49.74 -29.29
N GLY A 229 21.04 -49.61 -29.56
CA GLY A 229 20.25 -48.43 -29.21
C GLY A 229 18.96 -48.31 -30.02
N SER A 230 18.16 -47.27 -29.75
CA SER A 230 16.93 -46.97 -30.51
C SER A 230 16.52 -45.49 -30.37
N GLY A 231 15.46 -45.11 -31.11
CA GLY A 231 14.81 -43.81 -30.97
C GLY A 231 15.45 -42.66 -31.77
N ALA A 232 16.48 -42.91 -32.58
CA ALA A 232 16.96 -41.90 -33.52
C ALA A 232 16.01 -41.77 -34.72
N ALA A 233 15.85 -40.54 -35.21
CA ALA A 233 15.07 -40.19 -36.38
C ALA A 233 15.79 -39.13 -37.19
N GLY A 234 15.56 -39.11 -38.50
CA GLY A 234 16.16 -38.12 -39.38
C GLY A 234 15.49 -38.13 -40.74
N ARG A 235 15.99 -37.29 -41.63
CA ARG A 235 15.61 -37.19 -43.03
C ARG A 235 16.83 -37.08 -43.92
N PHE A 236 16.67 -37.39 -45.19
CA PHE A 236 17.67 -37.13 -46.20
C PHE A 236 17.04 -36.60 -47.49
N VAL A 237 17.83 -35.87 -48.27
CA VAL A 237 17.40 -35.24 -49.52
C VAL A 237 18.20 -35.80 -50.68
N VAL A 238 17.49 -36.15 -51.75
CA VAL A 238 18.05 -36.55 -53.05
C VAL A 238 17.67 -35.50 -54.07
N ALA A 239 18.66 -34.98 -54.81
CA ALA A 239 18.46 -34.02 -55.89
C ALA A 239 19.41 -34.32 -57.05
N GLY A 240 18.91 -34.28 -58.29
CA GLY A 240 19.69 -34.67 -59.47
C GLY A 240 20.10 -36.15 -59.45
N GLY A 241 19.35 -36.99 -58.73
CA GLY A 241 19.62 -38.42 -58.55
C GLY A 241 20.71 -38.76 -57.53
N ALA A 242 21.21 -37.79 -56.75
CA ALA A 242 22.27 -37.98 -55.76
C ALA A 242 21.86 -37.46 -54.37
N LEU A 243 22.37 -38.11 -53.31
CA LEU A 243 22.19 -37.70 -51.91
C LEU A 243 22.94 -36.39 -51.65
N THR A 244 22.20 -35.33 -51.29
CA THR A 244 22.77 -33.99 -51.09
C THR A 244 22.75 -33.55 -49.63
N GLN A 245 21.85 -34.09 -48.81
CA GLN A 245 21.72 -33.68 -47.41
C GLN A 245 21.22 -34.82 -46.51
N ILE A 246 21.70 -34.84 -45.27
CA ILE A 246 21.16 -35.65 -44.18
C ILE A 246 20.88 -34.71 -43.00
N LEU A 247 19.72 -34.85 -42.38
CA LEU A 247 19.33 -34.11 -41.18
C LEU A 247 18.90 -35.08 -40.10
N ILE A 248 19.53 -35.02 -38.93
CA ILE A 248 19.09 -35.77 -37.77
C ILE A 248 18.04 -34.93 -37.03
N THR A 249 16.85 -35.50 -36.81
CA THR A 249 15.71 -34.81 -36.20
C THR A 249 15.42 -35.32 -34.78
N ALA A 250 15.90 -36.51 -34.44
CA ALA A 250 15.97 -37.01 -33.08
C ALA A 250 17.27 -37.80 -32.89
N PRO A 251 18.09 -37.50 -31.87
CA PRO A 251 19.40 -38.15 -31.70
C PRO A 251 19.28 -39.59 -31.19
N GLY A 252 18.17 -39.96 -30.54
CA GLY A 252 17.99 -41.27 -29.92
C GLY A 252 19.01 -41.57 -28.82
N PHE A 253 19.16 -42.85 -28.48
CA PHE A 253 20.14 -43.31 -27.50
C PHE A 253 20.82 -44.59 -27.98
N TYR A 254 22.12 -44.50 -28.24
CA TYR A 254 22.97 -45.57 -28.73
C TYR A 254 24.23 -45.72 -27.88
N THR A 255 24.74 -46.94 -27.79
CA THR A 255 26.06 -47.25 -27.22
C THR A 255 27.00 -47.80 -28.29
N MET A 256 26.46 -48.23 -29.43
CA MET A 256 27.19 -48.49 -30.68
C MET A 256 26.46 -47.83 -31.85
N ALA A 257 27.23 -47.20 -32.75
CA ALA A 257 26.68 -46.40 -33.84
C ALA A 257 25.77 -47.24 -34.77
N PRO A 258 24.57 -46.75 -35.10
CA PRO A 258 23.74 -47.37 -36.14
C PRO A 258 24.27 -47.03 -37.53
N ALA A 259 23.86 -47.79 -38.54
CA ALA A 259 24.06 -47.47 -39.94
C ALA A 259 22.86 -46.71 -40.50
N PHE A 260 23.12 -45.70 -41.35
CA PHE A 260 22.06 -45.04 -42.12
C PHE A 260 21.63 -45.89 -43.30
N SER A 261 20.32 -45.88 -43.58
CA SER A 261 19.73 -46.49 -44.76
C SER A 261 18.99 -45.44 -45.58
N PHE A 262 19.37 -45.36 -46.86
CA PHE A 262 18.79 -44.44 -47.86
C PHE A 262 17.84 -45.14 -48.83
N ALA A 263 17.42 -46.37 -48.52
CA ALA A 263 16.61 -47.21 -49.40
C ALA A 263 15.22 -46.63 -49.71
N ALA A 264 14.76 -45.64 -48.95
CA ALA A 264 13.50 -44.93 -49.20
C ALA A 264 13.51 -44.16 -50.54
N SER A 265 14.68 -43.78 -51.05
CA SER A 265 14.83 -43.24 -52.41
C SER A 265 15.09 -44.39 -53.39
N ALA A 266 14.07 -44.79 -54.14
CA ALA A 266 14.20 -45.83 -55.16
C ALA A 266 15.29 -45.50 -56.19
N GLY A 267 16.15 -46.48 -56.48
CA GLY A 267 17.24 -46.36 -57.47
C GLY A 267 18.55 -45.75 -56.97
N LEU A 268 18.60 -45.21 -55.74
CA LEU A 268 19.81 -44.56 -55.20
C LEU A 268 20.88 -45.59 -54.85
N ALA A 269 21.86 -45.77 -55.74
CA ALA A 269 22.96 -46.71 -55.58
C ALA A 269 24.24 -45.99 -55.13
N GLY A 270 24.98 -46.60 -54.20
CA GLY A 270 26.30 -46.12 -53.75
C GLY A 270 26.28 -44.93 -52.79
N ALA A 271 25.11 -44.46 -52.35
CA ALA A 271 25.01 -43.41 -51.34
C ALA A 271 25.36 -43.96 -49.94
N ALA A 272 26.21 -43.25 -49.20
CA ALA A 272 26.67 -43.68 -47.88
C ALA A 272 27.06 -42.48 -46.99
N ALA A 273 26.81 -42.61 -45.68
CA ALA A 273 27.39 -41.77 -44.64
C ALA A 273 27.41 -42.56 -43.32
N ALA A 274 28.39 -42.29 -42.46
CA ALA A 274 28.47 -42.92 -41.14
C ALA A 274 27.72 -42.09 -40.09
N ALA A 275 27.00 -42.71 -39.17
CA ALA A 275 26.41 -42.00 -38.03
C ALA A 275 27.51 -41.53 -37.07
N VAL A 276 27.44 -40.27 -36.65
CA VAL A 276 28.36 -39.71 -35.65
C VAL A 276 27.65 -39.71 -34.31
N LEU A 277 28.24 -40.42 -33.34
CA LEU A 277 27.74 -40.47 -31.97
C LEU A 277 28.34 -39.35 -31.11
N GLY A 278 27.51 -38.68 -30.33
CA GLY A 278 27.88 -37.70 -29.30
C GLY A 278 27.10 -37.96 -28.01
N ARG A 279 27.51 -37.37 -26.88
CA ARG A 279 26.76 -37.52 -25.62
C ARG A 279 25.48 -36.70 -25.65
N ASN A 280 24.39 -37.25 -25.12
CA ASN A 280 23.13 -36.53 -24.99
C ASN A 280 23.19 -35.45 -23.90
N VAL A 281 23.99 -35.66 -22.84
CA VAL A 281 24.31 -34.68 -21.78
C VAL A 281 25.81 -34.80 -21.45
N GLU A 282 26.55 -33.69 -21.44
CA GLU A 282 28.01 -33.69 -21.24
C GLU A 282 28.41 -33.79 -19.76
N VAL A 283 29.66 -34.17 -19.50
CA VAL A 283 30.23 -34.22 -18.14
C VAL A 283 30.25 -32.81 -17.55
N GLY A 284 29.74 -32.67 -16.32
CA GLY A 284 29.59 -31.39 -15.63
C GLY A 284 28.25 -30.69 -15.92
N GLU A 285 27.42 -31.23 -16.82
CA GLU A 285 26.08 -30.72 -17.08
C GLU A 285 25.02 -31.48 -16.27
N TYR A 286 23.81 -30.91 -16.23
CA TYR A 286 22.70 -31.42 -15.43
C TYR A 286 21.54 -31.86 -16.31
N PHE A 287 20.71 -32.78 -15.82
CA PHE A 287 19.46 -33.20 -16.45
C PHE A 287 18.42 -33.64 -15.42
N TRP A 288 17.16 -33.67 -15.83
CA TRP A 288 16.06 -34.16 -14.99
C TRP A 288 15.64 -35.57 -15.42
N SER A 289 15.41 -36.45 -14.45
CA SER A 289 14.80 -37.77 -14.68
C SER A 289 13.83 -38.06 -13.55
N GLU A 290 12.80 -38.87 -13.83
CA GLU A 290 11.86 -39.29 -12.80
C GLU A 290 12.58 -40.18 -11.76
N VAL A 291 12.47 -39.82 -10.48
CA VAL A 291 13.05 -40.57 -9.35
C VAL A 291 11.99 -41.36 -8.59
N SER A 292 10.74 -40.93 -8.67
CA SER A 292 9.54 -41.64 -8.23
C SER A 292 8.32 -41.06 -8.96
N THR A 293 7.19 -41.77 -8.94
CA THR A 293 5.98 -41.38 -9.67
C THR A 293 5.57 -39.92 -9.40
N GLY A 294 5.65 -39.08 -10.43
CA GLY A 294 5.30 -37.64 -10.35
C GLY A 294 6.35 -36.73 -9.71
N VAL A 295 7.57 -37.23 -9.49
CA VAL A 295 8.69 -36.48 -8.90
C VAL A 295 9.91 -36.57 -9.81
N LEU A 296 10.34 -35.41 -10.33
CA LEU A 296 11.60 -35.30 -11.06
C LEU A 296 12.74 -35.05 -10.08
N GLY A 297 13.83 -35.79 -10.23
CA GLY A 297 15.10 -35.55 -9.56
C GLY A 297 16.10 -34.92 -10.53
N LEU A 298 16.88 -33.96 -10.03
CA LEU A 298 17.98 -33.37 -10.79
C LEU A 298 19.23 -34.23 -10.63
N HIS A 299 19.83 -34.62 -11.74
CA HIS A 299 21.05 -35.39 -11.78
C HIS A 299 22.18 -34.58 -12.43
N SER A 300 23.40 -34.72 -11.91
CA SER A 300 24.62 -34.19 -12.51
C SER A 300 25.39 -35.31 -13.21
N VAL A 301 25.88 -35.07 -14.43
CA VAL A 301 26.72 -36.03 -15.15
C VAL A 301 28.16 -35.95 -14.65
N THR A 302 28.65 -37.07 -14.13
CA THR A 302 30.03 -37.21 -13.63
C THR A 302 30.91 -37.86 -14.69
N ALA A 303 32.25 -37.83 -14.51
CA ALA A 303 33.17 -38.43 -15.47
C ALA A 303 32.91 -39.95 -15.63
N GLY A 304 32.44 -40.36 -16.82
CA GLY A 304 31.98 -41.73 -17.13
C GLY A 304 30.50 -41.75 -17.53
N PRO A 305 29.92 -42.89 -17.93
CA PRO A 305 28.47 -43.00 -18.16
C PRO A 305 27.74 -43.12 -16.80
N ALA A 306 27.94 -42.15 -15.93
CA ALA A 306 27.41 -42.14 -14.57
C ALA A 306 26.82 -40.77 -14.23
N ALA A 307 25.60 -40.78 -13.69
CA ALA A 307 24.93 -39.59 -13.19
C ALA A 307 24.72 -39.72 -11.67
N THR A 308 24.92 -38.63 -10.95
CA THR A 308 24.72 -38.55 -9.49
C THR A 308 23.46 -37.76 -9.21
N ASP A 309 22.57 -38.28 -8.37
CA ASP A 309 21.40 -37.54 -7.87
C ASP A 309 21.87 -36.43 -6.92
N THR A 310 21.43 -35.20 -7.18
CA THR A 310 21.80 -34.02 -6.39
C THR A 310 20.95 -33.84 -5.13
N GLY A 311 19.87 -34.61 -4.99
CA GLY A 311 18.90 -34.46 -3.89
C GLY A 311 17.81 -33.41 -4.16
N VAL A 312 17.95 -32.60 -5.21
CA VAL A 312 16.93 -31.62 -5.62
C VAL A 312 15.74 -32.36 -6.23
N ARG A 313 14.52 -31.93 -5.88
CA ARG A 313 13.25 -32.54 -6.30
C ARG A 313 12.31 -31.48 -6.86
N ALA A 314 11.59 -31.81 -7.93
CA ALA A 314 10.46 -31.04 -8.42
C ALA A 314 9.21 -31.93 -8.46
N ALA A 315 8.17 -31.55 -7.72
CA ALA A 315 6.86 -32.19 -7.79
C ALA A 315 6.09 -31.62 -8.99
N THR A 316 5.72 -32.47 -9.94
CA THR A 316 5.02 -32.02 -11.17
C THR A 316 3.67 -31.38 -10.85
N SER A 317 2.99 -31.78 -9.78
CA SER A 317 1.69 -31.24 -9.36
C SER A 317 1.74 -29.82 -8.76
N SER A 318 2.81 -29.47 -8.02
CA SER A 318 2.98 -28.13 -7.42
C SER A 318 3.41 -27.09 -8.46
N MET A 319 4.24 -27.50 -9.44
CA MET A 319 4.58 -26.62 -10.56
C MET A 319 3.38 -26.35 -11.45
N VAL A 320 2.52 -27.36 -11.70
CA VAL A 320 1.27 -27.17 -12.46
C VAL A 320 0.27 -26.28 -11.71
N SER A 321 0.12 -26.41 -10.38
CA SER A 321 -0.78 -25.52 -9.62
C SER A 321 -0.29 -24.07 -9.56
N ASN A 322 1.02 -23.86 -9.50
CA ASN A 322 1.60 -22.51 -9.51
C ASN A 322 1.53 -21.88 -10.90
N VAL A 323 1.78 -22.65 -11.96
CA VAL A 323 1.60 -22.20 -13.36
C VAL A 323 0.13 -21.86 -13.62
N ASP A 324 -0.81 -22.71 -13.20
CA ASP A 324 -2.22 -22.44 -13.40
C ASP A 324 -2.70 -21.22 -12.59
N SER A 325 -2.18 -21.00 -11.38
CA SER A 325 -2.50 -19.81 -10.58
C SER A 325 -1.93 -18.53 -11.22
N LEU A 326 -0.73 -18.60 -11.79
CA LEU A 326 -0.15 -17.51 -12.57
C LEU A 326 -0.93 -17.26 -13.87
N MET A 327 -1.35 -18.32 -14.55
CA MET A 327 -2.18 -18.21 -15.75
C MET A 327 -3.55 -17.60 -15.46
N MET A 328 -4.17 -17.91 -14.31
CA MET A 328 -5.38 -17.23 -13.85
C MET A 328 -5.13 -15.74 -13.61
N LEU A 329 -4.04 -15.40 -12.91
CA LEU A 329 -3.68 -14.02 -12.61
C LEU A 329 -3.46 -13.18 -13.88
N GLU A 330 -2.81 -13.77 -14.89
CA GLU A 330 -2.53 -13.15 -16.19
C GLU A 330 -3.70 -13.28 -17.19
N GLY A 331 -4.81 -13.92 -16.80
CA GLY A 331 -5.98 -14.13 -17.65
C GLY A 331 -5.75 -15.07 -18.85
N LEU A 332 -4.69 -15.88 -18.82
CA LEU A 332 -4.38 -16.92 -19.80
C LEU A 332 -5.40 -18.06 -19.75
N SER A 333 -5.50 -18.84 -20.84
CA SER A 333 -6.37 -20.03 -20.89
C SER A 333 -5.89 -21.11 -19.93
N VAL A 334 -6.75 -21.50 -18.97
CA VAL A 334 -6.43 -22.48 -17.92
C VAL A 334 -7.22 -23.78 -18.13
N PRO A 335 -6.62 -24.98 -17.98
CA PRO A 335 -7.36 -26.24 -18.00
C PRO A 335 -8.47 -26.28 -16.95
N THR A 336 -9.68 -26.63 -17.36
CA THR A 336 -10.89 -26.58 -16.52
C THR A 336 -12.01 -27.49 -17.05
N THR A 337 -13.20 -27.45 -16.44
CA THR A 337 -14.42 -28.04 -17.00
C THR A 337 -15.44 -26.96 -17.34
N ARG A 338 -16.19 -27.16 -18.42
CA ARG A 338 -17.37 -26.36 -18.75
C ARG A 338 -18.60 -27.16 -18.38
N LEU A 339 -19.43 -26.57 -17.53
CA LEU A 339 -20.74 -27.09 -17.18
C LEU A 339 -21.75 -26.39 -18.09
N VAL A 340 -22.47 -27.17 -18.90
CA VAL A 340 -23.52 -26.70 -19.80
C VAL A 340 -24.86 -27.23 -19.32
N GLU A 341 -25.79 -26.35 -19.03
CA GLU A 341 -27.13 -26.74 -18.57
C GLU A 341 -27.91 -27.50 -19.66
N ALA A 342 -28.78 -28.43 -19.27
CA ALA A 342 -29.71 -29.08 -20.19
C ALA A 342 -30.96 -28.21 -20.42
N ALA A 343 -31.48 -28.20 -21.65
CA ALA A 343 -32.68 -27.42 -22.01
C ALA A 343 -33.86 -27.77 -21.09
N GLY A 344 -34.55 -26.75 -20.56
CA GLY A 344 -35.67 -26.89 -19.63
C GLY A 344 -35.29 -27.35 -18.21
N SER A 345 -34.01 -27.47 -17.88
CA SER A 345 -33.58 -27.77 -16.52
C SER A 345 -33.95 -26.67 -15.53
N ALA A 346 -34.41 -27.09 -14.35
CA ALA A 346 -34.74 -26.25 -13.21
C ALA A 346 -33.56 -26.01 -12.25
N ASN A 347 -32.67 -27.00 -12.11
CA ASN A 347 -31.60 -27.02 -11.09
C ASN A 347 -30.35 -27.76 -11.60
N PRO A 348 -29.66 -27.25 -12.64
CA PRO A 348 -28.45 -27.87 -13.16
C PRO A 348 -27.36 -27.87 -12.09
N SER A 349 -26.87 -29.06 -11.74
CA SER A 349 -25.96 -29.22 -10.60
C SER A 349 -24.97 -30.36 -10.75
N VAL A 350 -23.81 -30.16 -10.12
CA VAL A 350 -22.82 -31.20 -9.86
C VAL A 350 -22.80 -31.43 -8.35
N TYR A 351 -22.95 -32.68 -7.92
CA TYR A 351 -23.02 -32.98 -6.49
C TYR A 351 -22.39 -34.31 -6.10
N ARG A 352 -22.09 -34.43 -4.80
CA ARG A 352 -21.57 -35.64 -4.16
C ARG A 352 -22.20 -35.79 -2.78
N SER A 353 -22.57 -37.01 -2.40
CA SER A 353 -23.00 -37.29 -1.03
C SER A 353 -21.81 -37.35 -0.09
N TYR A 354 -21.93 -36.76 1.10
CA TYR A 354 -20.92 -36.82 2.16
C TYR A 354 -21.58 -37.14 3.51
N SER A 355 -20.88 -37.91 4.35
CA SER A 355 -21.28 -38.23 5.72
C SER A 355 -20.66 -37.24 6.69
N PHE A 356 -21.46 -36.27 7.13
CA PHE A 356 -21.10 -35.26 8.10
C PHE A 356 -21.05 -35.83 9.52
N VAL A 357 -20.13 -35.30 10.32
CA VAL A 357 -19.96 -35.65 11.74
C VAL A 357 -20.26 -34.42 12.58
N SER A 358 -21.14 -34.57 13.58
CA SER A 358 -21.50 -33.51 14.51
C SER A 358 -20.27 -32.86 15.15
N GLY A 359 -20.24 -31.53 15.21
CA GLY A 359 -19.15 -30.73 15.77
C GLY A 359 -18.04 -30.36 14.78
N ASP A 360 -17.98 -30.97 13.59
CA ASP A 360 -17.03 -30.56 12.57
C ASP A 360 -17.40 -29.18 11.98
N THR A 361 -16.38 -28.39 11.69
CA THR A 361 -16.52 -27.20 10.82
C THR A 361 -15.96 -27.53 9.44
N ILE A 362 -16.82 -27.47 8.43
CA ILE A 362 -16.55 -27.91 7.06
C ILE A 362 -16.55 -26.70 6.12
N GLU A 363 -15.62 -26.70 5.17
CA GLU A 363 -15.55 -25.74 4.07
C GLU A 363 -15.95 -26.42 2.77
N HIS A 364 -16.97 -25.89 2.09
CA HIS A 364 -17.29 -26.21 0.70
C HIS A 364 -16.71 -25.12 -0.19
N VAL A 365 -15.73 -25.47 -1.02
CA VAL A 365 -14.94 -24.53 -1.84
C VAL A 365 -15.07 -24.91 -3.30
N VAL A 366 -15.42 -23.93 -4.14
CA VAL A 366 -15.53 -24.10 -5.59
C VAL A 366 -14.75 -23.00 -6.29
N ILE A 367 -13.86 -23.37 -7.21
CA ILE A 367 -13.17 -22.42 -8.08
C ILE A 367 -13.91 -22.35 -9.41
N ALA A 368 -14.50 -21.19 -9.71
CA ALA A 368 -15.36 -20.99 -10.88
C ALA A 368 -15.11 -19.66 -11.59
N LYS A 369 -15.45 -19.60 -12.87
CA LYS A 369 -15.45 -18.41 -13.72
C LYS A 369 -16.78 -18.33 -14.46
N ALA A 370 -17.33 -17.12 -14.57
CA ALA A 370 -18.55 -16.86 -15.31
C ALA A 370 -18.39 -17.29 -16.78
N GLY A 371 -19.42 -17.94 -17.32
CA GLY A 371 -19.63 -18.07 -18.75
C GLY A 371 -20.84 -17.22 -19.14
N GLU A 372 -21.76 -17.78 -19.92
CA GLU A 372 -23.10 -17.20 -20.12
C GLU A 372 -23.97 -17.27 -18.85
N ARG A 373 -23.54 -18.05 -17.84
CA ARG A 373 -24.09 -18.09 -16.49
C ARG A 373 -23.10 -17.50 -15.50
N SER A 374 -23.53 -16.47 -14.77
CA SER A 374 -22.72 -15.73 -13.81
C SER A 374 -22.98 -16.10 -12.35
N HIS A 375 -24.07 -16.81 -12.02
CA HIS A 375 -24.41 -17.08 -10.62
C HIS A 375 -24.12 -18.53 -10.21
N LEU A 376 -23.35 -18.70 -9.13
CA LEU A 376 -23.03 -19.99 -8.52
C LEU A 376 -23.72 -20.11 -7.15
N GLN A 377 -24.38 -21.24 -6.90
CA GLN A 377 -24.95 -21.58 -5.60
C GLN A 377 -24.24 -22.81 -5.02
N LEU A 378 -23.75 -22.68 -3.79
CA LEU A 378 -23.27 -23.79 -2.97
C LEU A 378 -24.35 -24.16 -1.96
N ILE A 379 -24.80 -25.42 -1.95
CA ILE A 379 -25.95 -25.84 -1.15
C ILE A 379 -25.83 -27.25 -0.59
N GLN A 380 -26.37 -27.42 0.62
CA GLN A 380 -26.75 -28.69 1.23
C GLN A 380 -28.08 -28.47 1.99
N SER A 381 -29.01 -29.43 1.92
CA SER A 381 -30.35 -29.30 2.53
C SER A 381 -30.68 -30.28 3.67
N GLY A 382 -29.74 -31.12 4.09
CA GLY A 382 -29.97 -32.10 5.17
C GLY A 382 -29.89 -31.44 6.55
N ALA A 383 -30.91 -31.68 7.37
CA ALA A 383 -31.02 -31.13 8.72
C ALA A 383 -29.80 -31.50 9.58
N GLY A 384 -29.13 -30.49 10.14
CA GLY A 384 -27.88 -30.65 10.89
C GLY A 384 -26.62 -30.19 10.16
N ALA A 385 -26.69 -29.92 8.85
CA ALA A 385 -25.61 -29.27 8.09
C ALA A 385 -26.14 -28.38 6.96
N ALA A 386 -27.33 -27.78 7.15
CA ALA A 386 -28.06 -27.06 6.10
C ALA A 386 -27.46 -25.68 5.83
N TYR A 387 -27.10 -25.42 4.58
CA TYR A 387 -26.60 -24.12 4.12
C TYR A 387 -26.92 -23.87 2.65
N THR A 388 -26.99 -22.60 2.29
CA THR A 388 -27.02 -22.10 0.93
C THR A 388 -26.23 -20.80 0.86
N ALA A 389 -25.28 -20.71 -0.07
CA ALA A 389 -24.52 -19.52 -0.36
C ALA A 389 -24.56 -19.25 -1.87
N ASN A 390 -25.04 -18.06 -2.25
CA ASN A 390 -25.16 -17.63 -3.63
C ASN A 390 -24.09 -16.58 -3.94
N PHE A 391 -23.46 -16.73 -5.10
CA PHE A 391 -22.34 -15.92 -5.56
C PHE A 391 -22.65 -15.38 -6.95
N ASP A 392 -22.29 -14.12 -7.20
CA ASP A 392 -22.26 -13.50 -8.53
C ASP A 392 -20.79 -13.42 -8.95
N LEU A 393 -20.42 -14.24 -9.93
CA LEU A 393 -19.07 -14.37 -10.47
C LEU A 393 -18.71 -13.23 -11.44
N GLU A 394 -19.68 -12.44 -11.91
CA GLU A 394 -19.42 -11.28 -12.76
C GLU A 394 -19.06 -10.07 -11.90
N GLN A 395 -19.77 -9.89 -10.78
CA GLN A 395 -19.50 -8.81 -9.81
C GLN A 395 -18.50 -9.19 -8.72
N GLY A 396 -18.18 -10.48 -8.56
CA GLY A 396 -17.27 -10.94 -7.51
C GLY A 396 -17.82 -10.78 -6.10
N ILE A 397 -19.12 -10.97 -5.90
CA ILE A 397 -19.80 -10.75 -4.60
C ILE A 397 -20.57 -11.98 -4.11
N VAL A 398 -20.75 -12.05 -2.79
CA VAL A 398 -21.74 -12.95 -2.16
C VAL A 398 -23.11 -12.28 -2.26
N VAL A 399 -24.03 -12.87 -3.02
CA VAL A 399 -25.37 -12.30 -3.29
C VAL A 399 -26.31 -12.51 -2.11
N SER A 400 -26.36 -13.72 -1.59
CA SER A 400 -27.22 -14.05 -0.45
C SER A 400 -26.80 -15.36 0.21
N THR A 401 -27.12 -15.47 1.50
CA THR A 401 -26.81 -16.64 2.32
C THR A 401 -28.01 -16.99 3.20
N PHE A 402 -28.26 -18.28 3.39
CA PHE A 402 -29.28 -18.77 4.31
C PHE A 402 -29.01 -20.23 4.72
N GLY A 403 -29.63 -20.68 5.81
CA GLY A 403 -29.47 -22.03 6.36
C GLY A 403 -28.88 -22.01 7.77
N ALA A 404 -29.45 -22.83 8.65
CA ALA A 404 -29.20 -22.78 10.09
C ALA A 404 -27.76 -23.15 10.51
N ASN A 405 -26.98 -23.76 9.61
CA ASN A 405 -25.64 -24.27 9.89
C ASN A 405 -24.53 -23.47 9.18
N LEU A 406 -24.87 -22.48 8.37
CA LEU A 406 -23.88 -21.64 7.70
C LEU A 406 -23.22 -20.70 8.71
N VAL A 407 -21.90 -20.72 8.76
CA VAL A 407 -21.07 -19.81 9.60
C VAL A 407 -20.70 -18.57 8.80
N SER A 408 -20.20 -18.75 7.57
CA SER A 408 -19.83 -17.65 6.69
C SER A 408 -19.81 -18.10 5.23
N ALA A 409 -19.91 -17.13 4.32
CA ALA A 409 -19.60 -17.33 2.91
C ALA A 409 -18.63 -16.24 2.45
N SER A 410 -17.70 -16.58 1.59
CA SER A 410 -16.72 -15.65 1.03
C SER A 410 -16.47 -15.95 -0.44
N ILE A 411 -16.18 -14.90 -1.19
CA ILE A 411 -15.69 -14.99 -2.57
C ILE A 411 -14.36 -14.25 -2.65
N THR A 412 -13.36 -14.90 -3.24
CA THR A 412 -12.01 -14.35 -3.38
C THR A 412 -11.66 -14.32 -4.86
N ASP A 413 -11.26 -13.15 -5.36
CA ASP A 413 -10.75 -12.99 -6.72
C ASP A 413 -9.37 -13.67 -6.87
N LEU A 414 -9.21 -14.50 -7.89
CA LEU A 414 -7.98 -15.20 -8.25
C LEU A 414 -7.33 -14.63 -9.52
N GLY A 415 -7.93 -13.60 -10.14
CA GLY A 415 -7.50 -13.00 -11.40
C GLY A 415 -8.17 -13.62 -12.63
N GLY A 416 -8.18 -12.89 -13.74
CA GLY A 416 -8.73 -13.38 -15.02
C GLY A 416 -10.21 -13.75 -14.97
N GLY A 417 -10.97 -13.21 -14.01
CA GLY A 417 -12.38 -13.54 -13.75
C GLY A 417 -12.62 -14.89 -13.05
N TRP A 418 -11.58 -15.51 -12.49
CA TRP A 418 -11.69 -16.68 -11.64
C TRP A 418 -11.92 -16.29 -10.18
N TYR A 419 -12.83 -17.00 -9.52
CA TYR A 419 -13.14 -16.79 -8.12
C TYR A 419 -13.11 -18.08 -7.31
N GLU A 420 -12.53 -18.02 -6.11
CA GLU A 420 -12.74 -19.02 -5.06
C GLU A 420 -14.01 -18.68 -4.28
N CYS A 421 -15.07 -19.45 -4.48
CA CYS A 421 -16.33 -19.34 -3.74
C CYS A 421 -16.33 -20.34 -2.60
N LYS A 422 -16.58 -19.89 -1.37
CA LYS A 422 -16.46 -20.70 -0.16
C LYS A 422 -17.66 -20.52 0.77
N ALA A 423 -18.18 -21.64 1.28
CA ALA A 423 -19.16 -21.68 2.36
C ALA A 423 -18.57 -22.46 3.54
N VAL A 424 -18.57 -21.86 4.73
CA VAL A 424 -18.13 -22.47 5.99
C VAL A 424 -19.36 -22.88 6.80
N VAL A 425 -19.38 -24.13 7.27
CA VAL A 425 -20.57 -24.78 7.83
C VAL A 425 -20.22 -25.46 9.13
N LEU A 426 -20.97 -25.18 10.19
CA LEU A 426 -20.87 -25.88 11.47
C LEU A 426 -21.91 -27.00 11.52
N VAL A 427 -21.43 -28.25 11.57
CA VAL A 427 -22.29 -29.44 11.59
C VAL A 427 -22.89 -29.61 12.99
N ALA A 428 -24.22 -29.50 13.09
CA ALA A 428 -24.97 -29.64 14.34
C ALA A 428 -25.47 -31.07 14.61
N ALA A 429 -25.52 -31.95 13.60
CA ALA A 429 -25.87 -33.36 13.77
C ALA A 429 -25.18 -34.21 12.70
N SER A 430 -24.83 -35.45 13.01
CA SER A 430 -24.26 -36.38 12.03
C SER A 430 -25.33 -36.83 11.02
N LEU A 431 -25.06 -36.69 9.73
CA LEU A 431 -25.97 -37.09 8.65
C LEU A 431 -25.23 -37.37 7.34
N THR A 432 -25.87 -38.07 6.41
CA THR A 432 -25.39 -38.18 5.03
C THR A 432 -26.30 -37.40 4.10
N SER A 433 -25.75 -36.49 3.31
CA SER A 433 -26.53 -35.67 2.37
C SER A 433 -25.68 -35.16 1.20
N ASN A 434 -26.35 -34.63 0.18
CA ASN A 434 -25.73 -34.14 -1.04
C ASN A 434 -25.21 -32.72 -0.85
N VAL A 435 -23.92 -32.54 -1.13
CA VAL A 435 -23.25 -31.25 -1.27
C VAL A 435 -23.22 -30.91 -2.75
N GLN A 436 -23.79 -29.76 -3.11
CA GLN A 436 -24.06 -29.42 -4.52
C GLN A 436 -23.50 -28.05 -4.88
N ALA A 437 -22.95 -27.96 -6.09
CA ALA A 437 -22.67 -26.71 -6.79
C ALA A 437 -23.69 -26.58 -7.94
N ARG A 438 -24.42 -25.46 -7.99
CA ARG A 438 -25.47 -25.20 -8.99
C ARG A 438 -25.22 -23.88 -9.71
N MET A 439 -25.57 -23.80 -10.98
CA MET A 439 -25.50 -22.56 -11.76
C MET A 439 -26.88 -21.92 -11.91
N SER A 440 -26.92 -20.60 -12.15
CA SER A 440 -28.11 -19.85 -12.58
C SER A 440 -27.71 -18.57 -13.35
N ALA A 441 -28.65 -18.01 -14.10
CA ALA A 441 -28.47 -16.74 -14.82
C ALA A 441 -28.75 -15.50 -13.97
N ALA A 442 -29.64 -15.62 -12.97
CA ALA A 442 -30.19 -14.48 -12.22
C ALA A 442 -30.12 -14.69 -10.70
N GLY A 443 -29.35 -15.67 -10.23
CA GLY A 443 -29.29 -16.07 -8.81
C GLY A 443 -30.59 -16.69 -8.28
N VAL A 444 -31.60 -16.89 -9.13
CA VAL A 444 -32.88 -17.51 -8.79
C VAL A 444 -32.88 -18.97 -9.26
N LEU A 445 -33.24 -19.88 -8.36
CA LEU A 445 -33.45 -21.31 -8.60
C LEU A 445 -34.84 -21.68 -8.02
N PRO A 446 -35.68 -22.43 -8.75
CA PRO A 446 -35.44 -22.97 -10.09
C PRO A 446 -35.55 -21.89 -11.19
N TYR A 447 -34.93 -22.13 -12.36
CA TYR A 447 -35.08 -21.29 -13.56
C TYR A 447 -35.31 -22.16 -14.81
N ALA A 448 -35.62 -21.57 -15.96
CA ALA A 448 -35.77 -22.32 -17.23
C ALA A 448 -34.48 -22.25 -18.05
N ALA A 449 -33.67 -23.30 -18.00
CA ALA A 449 -32.43 -23.40 -18.75
C ALA A 449 -32.64 -23.47 -20.28
N ASP A 450 -31.72 -22.87 -21.04
CA ASP A 450 -31.78 -22.76 -22.51
C ASP A 450 -31.09 -23.92 -23.25
N GLY A 451 -30.28 -24.71 -22.55
CA GLY A 451 -29.60 -25.88 -23.13
C GLY A 451 -28.25 -25.60 -23.81
N ALA A 452 -27.76 -24.36 -23.79
CA ALA A 452 -26.52 -23.96 -24.44
C ALA A 452 -25.57 -23.15 -23.52
N SER A 453 -26.13 -22.39 -22.60
CA SER A 453 -25.40 -21.53 -21.66
C SER A 453 -24.67 -22.36 -20.59
N GLY A 454 -23.54 -21.83 -20.10
CA GLY A 454 -22.78 -22.55 -19.09
C GLY A 454 -21.90 -21.67 -18.21
N MET A 455 -21.14 -22.34 -17.35
CA MET A 455 -20.08 -21.74 -16.54
C MET A 455 -18.85 -22.63 -16.52
N TYR A 456 -17.71 -22.05 -16.16
CA TYR A 456 -16.46 -22.78 -16.03
C TYR A 456 -16.22 -23.12 -14.57
N VAL A 457 -15.96 -24.39 -14.27
CA VAL A 457 -15.64 -24.86 -12.92
C VAL A 457 -14.38 -25.67 -12.97
N ARG A 458 -13.37 -25.24 -12.21
CA ARG A 458 -12.08 -25.91 -12.17
C ARG A 458 -12.02 -26.94 -11.05
N SER A 459 -12.60 -26.63 -9.89
CA SER A 459 -12.56 -27.55 -8.76
C SER A 459 -13.79 -27.42 -7.87
N VAL A 460 -14.20 -28.56 -7.29
CA VAL A 460 -15.20 -28.66 -6.22
C VAL A 460 -14.58 -29.46 -5.08
N VAL A 461 -14.37 -28.80 -3.94
CA VAL A 461 -13.65 -29.34 -2.78
C VAL A 461 -14.52 -29.24 -1.54
N LEU A 462 -14.50 -30.31 -0.74
CA LEU A 462 -15.03 -30.28 0.62
C LEU A 462 -13.87 -30.58 1.57
N ARG A 463 -13.65 -29.80 2.61
CA ARG A 463 -12.55 -30.02 3.56
C ARG A 463 -12.94 -29.62 4.96
N LYS A 464 -12.23 -30.14 5.98
CA LYS A 464 -12.36 -29.62 7.34
C LYS A 464 -11.62 -28.28 7.44
N GLN A 465 -12.18 -27.33 8.18
CA GLN A 465 -11.54 -26.04 8.41
C GLN A 465 -10.15 -26.25 9.05
N GLY A 466 -9.14 -25.54 8.52
CA GLY A 466 -7.75 -25.68 8.94
C GLY A 466 -6.97 -26.85 8.33
N LEU A 467 -7.61 -27.71 7.53
CA LEU A 467 -6.96 -28.79 6.78
C LEU A 467 -7.00 -28.52 5.28
N THR A 468 -6.03 -29.06 4.55
CA THR A 468 -5.93 -28.93 3.08
C THR A 468 -6.45 -30.15 2.33
N ALA A 469 -6.70 -31.26 3.02
CA ALA A 469 -7.15 -32.51 2.41
C ALA A 469 -8.60 -32.40 1.91
N ASN A 470 -8.81 -32.73 0.64
CA ASN A 470 -10.15 -32.86 0.07
C ASN A 470 -10.80 -34.15 0.59
N LEU A 471 -12.01 -34.01 1.13
CA LEU A 471 -12.87 -35.07 1.64
C LEU A 471 -13.64 -35.77 0.51
N PHE A 472 -13.73 -35.15 -0.66
CA PHE A 472 -14.16 -35.83 -1.87
C PHE A 472 -13.00 -36.63 -2.50
N PRO A 473 -13.29 -37.76 -3.18
CA PRO A 473 -12.26 -38.58 -3.82
C PRO A 473 -11.61 -37.89 -5.04
N SER A 474 -12.18 -36.78 -5.51
CA SER A 474 -11.63 -35.92 -6.55
C SER A 474 -12.12 -34.49 -6.36
N SER A 475 -11.34 -33.52 -6.84
CA SER A 475 -11.76 -32.13 -6.99
C SER A 475 -12.31 -31.81 -8.38
N ASP A 476 -12.09 -32.69 -9.37
CA ASP A 476 -12.49 -32.47 -10.76
C ASP A 476 -14.01 -32.72 -10.94
N PRO A 477 -14.80 -31.71 -11.36
CA PRO A 477 -16.24 -31.88 -11.61
C PRO A 477 -16.56 -32.95 -12.66
N ALA A 478 -15.67 -33.21 -13.63
CA ALA A 478 -15.86 -34.23 -14.66
C ALA A 478 -15.71 -35.65 -14.10
N ASN A 479 -14.99 -35.82 -12.99
CA ASN A 479 -14.72 -37.12 -12.39
C ASN A 479 -16.01 -37.91 -12.10
N SER A 480 -16.01 -39.21 -12.38
CA SER A 480 -17.18 -40.09 -12.22
C SER A 480 -17.71 -40.20 -10.79
N ALA A 481 -16.93 -39.77 -9.78
CA ALA A 481 -17.40 -39.68 -8.41
C ALA A 481 -18.51 -38.65 -8.20
N PHE A 482 -18.55 -37.56 -8.98
CA PHE A 482 -19.61 -36.57 -8.92
C PHE A 482 -20.82 -36.98 -9.77
N THR A 483 -22.01 -36.79 -9.23
CA THR A 483 -23.27 -36.94 -9.98
C THR A 483 -23.59 -35.65 -10.72
N LYS A 484 -24.01 -35.75 -11.98
CA LYS A 484 -24.38 -34.65 -12.86
C LYS A 484 -25.88 -34.66 -13.04
N GLN A 485 -26.58 -33.66 -12.52
CA GLN A 485 -28.02 -33.53 -12.69
C GLN A 485 -28.32 -32.41 -13.67
N SER A 486 -28.92 -32.79 -14.80
CA SER A 486 -29.37 -31.86 -15.84
C SER A 486 -28.28 -30.88 -16.31
N VAL A 487 -27.04 -31.34 -16.31
CA VAL A 487 -25.85 -30.60 -16.75
C VAL A 487 -24.94 -31.56 -17.50
N THR A 488 -24.36 -31.09 -18.60
CA THR A 488 -23.26 -31.75 -19.29
C THR A 488 -21.96 -31.15 -18.80
N VAL A 489 -21.02 -31.99 -18.38
CA VAL A 489 -19.69 -31.55 -17.89
C VAL A 489 -18.64 -32.02 -18.86
N THR A 490 -17.90 -31.09 -19.45
CA THR A 490 -16.86 -31.38 -20.46
C THR A 490 -15.54 -30.75 -20.05
N THR A 491 -14.45 -31.52 -20.10
CA THR A 491 -13.09 -31.00 -19.90
C THR A 491 -12.71 -30.07 -21.06
N THR A 492 -12.15 -28.91 -20.75
CA THR A 492 -11.81 -27.86 -21.72
C THR A 492 -10.73 -26.92 -21.17
N SER A 493 -10.46 -25.81 -21.84
CA SER A 493 -9.71 -24.67 -21.31
C SER A 493 -10.63 -23.45 -21.20
N SER A 494 -10.37 -22.56 -20.23
CA SER A 494 -11.11 -21.30 -20.15
C SER A 494 -10.76 -20.38 -21.33
N PRO A 495 -11.69 -19.51 -21.75
CA PRO A 495 -11.38 -18.45 -22.70
C PRO A 495 -10.25 -17.57 -22.14
N HIS A 496 -9.34 -17.18 -23.03
CA HIS A 496 -8.29 -16.21 -22.71
C HIS A 496 -8.93 -14.81 -22.69
N GLU A 497 -8.78 -14.12 -21.57
CA GLU A 497 -9.13 -12.71 -21.44
C GLU A 497 -7.92 -12.02 -20.81
N PRO A 498 -7.11 -11.25 -21.57
CA PRO A 498 -5.96 -10.58 -20.99
C PRO A 498 -6.42 -9.63 -19.88
N ALA A 499 -6.22 -10.05 -18.63
CA ALA A 499 -6.44 -9.23 -17.46
C ALA A 499 -5.20 -8.36 -17.31
N LEU A 500 -5.21 -7.17 -17.91
CA LEU A 500 -4.29 -6.13 -17.48
C LEU A 500 -4.67 -5.85 -16.00
N PRO A 501 -3.79 -6.10 -15.01
CA PRO A 501 -4.03 -5.57 -13.67
C PRO A 501 -4.27 -4.07 -13.82
N ALA A 502 -5.28 -3.54 -13.11
CA ALA A 502 -5.64 -2.14 -13.24
C ALA A 502 -4.41 -1.27 -12.95
N LEU A 503 -3.81 -0.74 -14.02
CA LEU A 503 -2.59 0.06 -13.99
C LEU A 503 -2.71 1.16 -12.94
N SER A 504 -3.91 1.71 -12.74
CA SER A 504 -4.23 2.73 -11.74
C SER A 504 -3.79 2.39 -10.32
N MET A 505 -4.05 1.18 -9.81
CA MET A 505 -3.67 0.82 -8.43
C MET A 505 -2.15 0.70 -8.24
N LEU A 506 -1.44 0.32 -9.30
CA LEU A 506 0.01 0.22 -9.30
C LEU A 506 0.64 1.60 -9.49
N PHE A 507 0.07 2.43 -10.36
CA PHE A 507 0.43 3.85 -10.54
C PHE A 507 0.22 4.65 -9.26
N ASP A 508 -0.92 4.54 -8.58
CA ASP A 508 -1.20 5.28 -7.34
C ASP A 508 -0.24 4.88 -6.21
N ARG A 509 0.12 3.58 -6.13
CA ARG A 509 1.12 3.09 -5.17
C ARG A 509 2.53 3.52 -5.54
N LEU A 510 2.85 3.60 -6.83
CA LEU A 510 4.15 4.06 -7.32
C LEU A 510 4.29 5.58 -7.15
N ASP A 511 3.23 6.35 -7.38
CA ASP A 511 3.17 7.80 -7.22
C ASP A 511 3.34 8.20 -5.74
N VAL A 512 2.66 7.52 -4.82
CA VAL A 512 2.89 7.66 -3.37
C VAL A 512 4.34 7.33 -2.97
N LEU A 513 5.00 6.41 -3.68
CA LEU A 513 6.38 5.97 -3.40
C LEU A 513 7.44 6.86 -4.08
N VAL A 514 7.13 7.45 -5.24
CA VAL A 514 8.07 8.16 -6.12
C VAL A 514 7.90 9.69 -6.05
N SER A 515 6.67 10.20 -6.06
CA SER A 515 6.38 11.65 -6.03
C SER A 515 5.94 12.12 -4.64
N GLY A 516 5.50 11.19 -3.78
CA GLY A 516 5.04 11.46 -2.43
C GLY A 516 3.80 12.36 -2.37
N SER A 517 3.11 12.63 -3.48
CA SER A 517 2.12 13.70 -3.62
C SER A 517 0.79 13.20 -4.13
N VAL A 518 -0.28 13.23 -3.31
CA VAL A 518 -1.64 12.93 -3.75
C VAL A 518 -2.54 14.14 -3.55
N THR A 519 -3.42 14.45 -4.50
CA THR A 519 -4.41 15.52 -4.36
C THR A 519 -5.56 15.10 -3.45
N ALA A 520 -6.21 16.07 -2.81
CA ALA A 520 -7.33 15.86 -1.91
C ALA A 520 -8.47 16.84 -2.20
N ASP A 521 -9.69 16.42 -1.88
CA ASP A 521 -10.89 17.20 -2.10
C ASP A 521 -11.23 18.04 -0.87
N LYS A 522 -11.64 19.28 -1.08
CA LYS A 522 -12.19 20.13 -0.02
C LYS A 522 -13.71 20.01 -0.01
N ILE A 523 -14.28 19.50 1.07
CA ILE A 523 -15.72 19.57 1.30
C ILE A 523 -16.04 20.91 1.92
N ILE A 524 -16.98 21.62 1.31
CA ILE A 524 -17.35 22.99 1.66
C ILE A 524 -18.79 23.00 2.18
N GLU A 525 -18.99 23.64 3.32
CA GLU A 525 -20.31 23.80 3.93
C GLU A 525 -21.23 24.74 3.12
N PRO A 526 -22.56 24.64 3.24
CA PRO A 526 -23.48 25.57 2.60
C PRO A 526 -23.47 26.95 3.29
N ASN A 527 -23.90 27.97 2.56
CA ASN A 527 -24.26 29.26 3.15
C ASN A 527 -25.63 29.14 3.86
N GLY A 528 -25.67 29.35 5.18
CA GLY A 528 -26.87 29.23 5.99
C GLY A 528 -26.89 28.02 6.93
N SER A 529 -28.01 27.83 7.66
CA SER A 529 -28.13 26.78 8.69
C SER A 529 -28.24 25.38 8.10
N ALA A 530 -27.28 24.49 8.39
CA ALA A 530 -27.28 23.12 7.89
C ALA A 530 -26.51 22.11 8.78
N SER A 531 -26.59 20.84 8.40
CA SER A 531 -25.78 19.73 8.91
C SER A 531 -24.94 19.16 7.76
N PRO A 532 -23.83 19.80 7.39
CA PRO A 532 -23.15 19.56 6.12
C PRO A 532 -22.56 18.15 6.10
N SER A 533 -22.95 17.36 5.10
CA SER A 533 -22.47 15.99 4.95
C SER A 533 -22.34 15.56 3.50
N ILE A 534 -21.42 14.65 3.27
CA ILE A 534 -21.41 13.78 2.09
C ILE A 534 -21.48 12.33 2.56
N TYR A 535 -22.12 11.47 1.78
CA TYR A 535 -22.36 10.09 2.22
C TYR A 535 -22.61 9.10 1.09
N GLN A 536 -22.45 7.81 1.43
CA GLN A 536 -22.93 6.68 0.65
C GLN A 536 -23.75 5.74 1.53
N GLY A 537 -24.83 5.20 0.97
CA GLY A 537 -25.60 4.12 1.59
C GLY A 537 -24.88 2.78 1.43
N LYS A 538 -24.73 2.03 2.52
CA LYS A 538 -24.18 0.67 2.54
C LYS A 538 -25.05 -0.26 3.35
N THR A 539 -25.25 -1.47 2.85
CA THR A 539 -26.09 -2.49 3.45
C THR A 539 -25.27 -3.37 4.38
N PHE A 540 -25.79 -3.57 5.59
CA PHE A 540 -25.20 -4.42 6.61
C PHE A 540 -26.17 -5.54 6.98
N VAL A 541 -25.61 -6.63 7.48
CA VAL A 541 -26.29 -7.70 8.18
C VAL A 541 -25.98 -7.59 9.68
N LEU A 542 -26.95 -7.94 10.53
CA LEU A 542 -26.75 -8.02 11.98
C LEU A 542 -25.50 -8.86 12.31
N GLY A 543 -24.56 -8.28 13.07
CA GLY A 543 -23.31 -8.93 13.47
C GLY A 543 -22.13 -8.65 12.55
N ASP A 544 -22.32 -8.00 11.41
CA ASP A 544 -21.22 -7.61 10.53
C ASP A 544 -20.25 -6.69 11.27
N THR A 545 -18.97 -7.05 11.25
CA THR A 545 -17.89 -6.19 11.74
C THR A 545 -17.52 -5.18 10.66
N PHE A 546 -17.14 -3.96 11.06
CA PHE A 546 -16.63 -2.98 10.11
C PHE A 546 -15.47 -2.17 10.67
N ILE A 547 -14.59 -1.77 9.76
CA ILE A 547 -13.54 -0.79 10.00
C ILE A 547 -13.69 0.28 8.93
N TRP A 548 -13.87 1.53 9.36
CA TRP A 548 -13.96 2.68 8.47
C TRP A 548 -12.81 3.64 8.74
N LYS A 549 -11.95 3.84 7.75
CA LYS A 549 -10.79 4.73 7.81
C LYS A 549 -10.99 5.91 6.88
N VAL A 550 -10.69 7.10 7.37
CA VAL A 550 -10.77 8.34 6.58
C VAL A 550 -9.50 9.15 6.78
N LEU A 551 -8.83 9.50 5.68
CA LEU A 551 -7.71 10.44 5.69
C LEU A 551 -8.25 11.87 5.54
N ALA A 552 -8.04 12.68 6.58
CA ALA A 552 -8.58 14.03 6.66
C ALA A 552 -7.57 15.05 7.21
N LYS A 553 -7.72 16.30 6.79
CA LYS A 553 -6.93 17.44 7.26
C LYS A 553 -7.81 18.67 7.43
N LYS A 554 -7.54 19.47 8.47
CA LYS A 554 -8.24 20.74 8.68
C LYS A 554 -8.03 21.69 7.49
N ALA A 555 -9.05 22.46 7.15
CA ALA A 555 -8.89 23.71 6.43
C ALA A 555 -9.32 24.84 7.38
N GLU A 556 -10.34 25.63 7.01
CA GLU A 556 -10.97 26.61 7.88
C GLU A 556 -11.81 25.91 8.97
N ARG A 557 -12.37 24.73 8.67
CA ARG A 557 -13.02 23.86 9.64
C ARG A 557 -12.06 22.79 10.14
N ILE A 558 -12.15 22.54 11.44
CA ILE A 558 -11.15 21.79 12.19
C ILE A 558 -11.63 20.44 12.71
N ARG A 559 -12.93 20.13 12.57
CA ARG A 559 -13.51 18.88 13.09
C ARG A 559 -14.25 18.12 12.02
N LEU A 560 -13.88 16.85 11.89
CA LEU A 560 -14.59 15.85 11.09
C LEU A 560 -15.50 15.05 12.03
N ASN A 561 -16.75 14.86 11.65
CA ASN A 561 -17.65 13.94 12.34
C ASN A 561 -18.03 12.79 11.39
N LEU A 562 -17.72 11.56 11.81
CA LEU A 562 -18.09 10.34 11.12
C LEU A 562 -19.35 9.78 11.78
N PHE A 563 -20.42 9.67 11.00
CA PHE A 563 -21.76 9.41 11.54
C PHE A 563 -22.52 8.36 10.73
N SER A 564 -23.24 7.51 11.46
CA SER A 564 -24.27 6.61 10.94
C SER A 564 -25.30 6.31 12.03
N ASN A 565 -26.58 6.15 11.66
CA ASN A 565 -27.71 6.08 12.61
C ASN A 565 -28.55 4.80 12.57
N THR A 566 -28.42 3.98 11.52
CA THR A 566 -29.20 2.75 11.31
C THR A 566 -28.21 1.59 11.05
N ALA A 567 -28.54 0.35 11.41
CA ALA A 567 -27.68 -0.84 11.23
C ALA A 567 -26.28 -0.75 11.89
N ALA A 568 -25.34 0.02 11.34
CA ALA A 568 -24.05 0.34 11.94
C ALA A 568 -24.10 1.71 12.65
N ILE A 569 -24.50 1.74 13.92
CA ILE A 569 -24.75 3.00 14.65
C ILE A 569 -23.47 3.51 15.30
N PHE A 570 -23.05 4.72 14.92
CA PHE A 570 -21.92 5.41 15.56
C PHE A 570 -21.97 6.92 15.30
N ASN A 571 -21.39 7.69 16.22
CA ASN A 571 -21.25 9.13 16.11
C ASN A 571 -19.90 9.53 16.69
N CYS A 572 -18.90 9.66 15.82
CA CYS A 572 -17.51 9.86 16.21
C CYS A 572 -17.02 11.22 15.73
N THR A 573 -16.49 12.04 16.63
CA THR A 573 -15.96 13.38 16.29
C THR A 573 -14.45 13.41 16.46
N PHE A 574 -13.77 13.93 15.46
CA PHE A 574 -12.32 14.00 15.33
C PHE A 574 -11.88 15.46 15.27
N ASP A 575 -11.00 15.87 16.18
CA ASP A 575 -10.33 17.17 16.17
C ASP A 575 -9.03 17.06 15.36
N LEU A 576 -9.01 17.67 14.19
CA LEU A 576 -7.91 17.63 13.22
C LEU A 576 -6.83 18.68 13.52
N VAL A 577 -6.93 19.41 14.63
CA VAL A 577 -5.86 20.28 15.15
C VAL A 577 -5.08 19.52 16.20
N ASN A 578 -5.80 18.99 17.19
CA ASN A 578 -5.19 18.38 18.38
C ASN A 578 -4.93 16.88 18.21
N GLY A 579 -5.45 16.26 17.15
CA GLY A 579 -5.31 14.82 16.93
C GLY A 579 -6.04 13.99 17.99
N THR A 580 -7.20 14.48 18.45
CA THR A 580 -8.01 13.82 19.48
C THR A 580 -9.36 13.38 18.90
N CYS A 581 -9.94 12.30 19.40
CA CYS A 581 -11.25 11.83 18.97
C CYS A 581 -12.18 11.49 20.14
N SER A 582 -13.48 11.45 19.85
CA SER A 582 -14.54 11.07 20.79
C SER A 582 -15.59 10.20 20.07
N GLY A 583 -16.26 9.31 20.81
CA GLY A 583 -17.24 8.36 20.26
C GLY A 583 -16.76 6.91 20.35
N THR A 584 -17.70 5.98 20.48
CA THR A 584 -17.41 4.55 20.63
C THR A 584 -16.76 3.99 19.37
N GLY A 585 -15.61 3.34 19.51
CA GLY A 585 -14.88 2.72 18.40
C GLY A 585 -13.99 3.68 17.60
N ALA A 586 -13.89 4.95 18.01
CA ALA A 586 -13.07 5.95 17.34
C ALA A 586 -11.58 5.85 17.75
N THR A 587 -10.69 5.89 16.76
CA THR A 587 -9.26 6.15 16.97
C THR A 587 -8.75 7.13 15.92
N ILE A 588 -7.73 7.91 16.27
CA ILE A 588 -7.11 8.87 15.36
C ILE A 588 -5.60 8.70 15.40
N ALA A 589 -4.98 8.68 14.23
CA ALA A 589 -3.53 8.57 14.08
C ALA A 589 -3.00 9.70 13.20
N ALA A 590 -1.97 10.40 13.67
CA ALA A 590 -1.29 11.41 12.86
C ALA A 590 -0.57 10.76 11.68
N LYS A 591 -0.65 11.37 10.50
CA LYS A 591 0.00 10.94 9.25
C LYS A 591 1.05 11.93 8.73
N GLY A 592 1.32 13.01 9.46
CA GLY A 592 2.24 14.08 9.06
C GLY A 592 1.54 15.23 8.34
N ASN A 593 2.17 16.41 8.32
CA ASN A 593 1.68 17.61 7.62
C ASN A 593 0.21 18.00 7.92
N GLY A 594 -0.25 17.76 9.14
CA GLY A 594 -1.63 18.05 9.58
C GLY A 594 -2.70 17.08 9.09
N TRP A 595 -2.29 15.97 8.47
CA TRP A 595 -3.18 14.87 8.09
C TRP A 595 -3.35 13.85 9.20
N PHE A 596 -4.56 13.31 9.31
CA PHE A 596 -4.94 12.31 10.29
C PHE A 596 -5.72 11.17 9.62
N GLU A 597 -5.42 9.93 10.02
CA GLU A 597 -6.29 8.77 9.76
C GLU A 597 -7.28 8.67 10.91
N CYS A 598 -8.53 9.04 10.61
CA CYS A 598 -9.67 8.91 11.50
C CYS A 598 -10.30 7.54 11.27
N THR A 599 -10.27 6.67 12.28
CA THR A 599 -10.79 5.30 12.20
C THR A 599 -12.00 5.14 13.10
N VAL A 600 -13.03 4.45 12.61
CA VAL A 600 -14.17 3.97 13.40
C VAL A 600 -14.31 2.47 13.18
N THR A 601 -14.27 1.71 14.27
CA THR A 601 -14.51 0.26 14.26
C THR A 601 -15.80 -0.05 15.01
N GLY A 602 -16.59 -0.98 14.49
CA GLY A 602 -17.83 -1.39 15.16
C GLY A 602 -18.42 -2.69 14.63
N VAL A 603 -19.59 -3.02 15.19
CA VAL A 603 -20.40 -4.18 14.80
C VAL A 603 -21.81 -3.69 14.47
N ALA A 604 -22.38 -4.12 13.36
CA ALA A 604 -23.73 -3.79 12.96
C ALA A 604 -24.74 -4.43 13.93
N SER A 605 -25.66 -3.62 14.45
CA SER A 605 -26.69 -4.00 15.41
C SER A 605 -28.05 -4.32 14.75
N ALA A 606 -28.14 -4.25 13.41
CA ALA A 606 -29.32 -4.65 12.65
C ALA A 606 -28.97 -4.88 11.17
N SER A 607 -29.81 -5.64 10.45
CA SER A 607 -29.69 -5.80 8.99
C SER A 607 -30.46 -4.72 8.25
N ASN A 608 -29.78 -3.68 7.75
CA ASN A 608 -30.40 -2.60 6.99
C ASN A 608 -29.36 -1.82 6.18
N THR A 609 -29.80 -0.99 5.23
CA THR A 609 -28.95 0.03 4.60
C THR A 609 -28.82 1.24 5.51
N THR A 610 -27.61 1.75 5.66
CA THR A 610 -27.32 2.98 6.41
C THR A 610 -26.33 3.87 5.69
N ASN A 611 -26.39 5.17 5.99
CA ASN A 611 -25.52 6.15 5.37
C ASN A 611 -24.26 6.34 6.21
N PHE A 612 -23.12 6.07 5.60
CA PHE A 612 -21.80 6.39 6.14
C PHE A 612 -21.48 7.84 5.76
N GLN A 613 -21.58 8.75 6.73
CA GLN A 613 -21.52 10.20 6.48
C GLN A 613 -20.22 10.82 6.96
N HIS A 614 -19.57 11.56 6.08
CA HIS A 614 -18.52 12.52 6.43
C HIS A 614 -19.16 13.87 6.66
N ARG A 615 -19.15 14.35 7.90
CA ARG A 615 -19.78 15.61 8.29
C ARG A 615 -18.74 16.65 8.68
N ILE A 616 -18.96 17.90 8.27
CA ILE A 616 -18.19 19.05 8.76
C ILE A 616 -18.78 19.47 10.10
N TYR A 617 -18.06 19.27 11.19
CA TYR A 617 -18.54 19.60 12.54
C TYR A 617 -17.98 20.96 12.98
N PRO A 618 -18.81 21.88 13.51
CA PRO A 618 -18.34 23.20 13.88
C PRO A 618 -17.50 23.15 15.17
N ALA A 619 -16.56 24.09 15.32
CA ALA A 619 -15.70 24.18 16.51
C ALA A 619 -16.49 24.46 17.80
N ALA A 620 -17.61 25.19 17.71
CA ALA A 620 -18.49 25.50 18.84
C ALA A 620 -19.31 24.29 19.34
N GLY A 621 -19.34 23.19 18.57
CA GLY A 621 -20.12 21.99 18.86
C GLY A 621 -21.58 22.09 18.43
N GLY A 622 -22.16 20.94 18.03
CA GLY A 622 -23.57 20.80 17.67
C GLY A 622 -23.89 20.94 16.18
N HIS A 623 -25.04 20.38 15.81
CA HIS A 623 -25.66 20.50 14.49
C HIS A 623 -27.17 20.77 14.67
N PRO A 624 -27.83 21.51 13.76
CA PRO A 624 -27.25 22.24 12.63
C PRO A 624 -26.46 23.49 13.10
N TYR A 625 -25.67 24.08 12.21
CA TYR A 625 -25.00 25.37 12.43
C TYR A 625 -25.06 26.22 11.16
N VAL A 626 -24.85 27.53 11.31
CA VAL A 626 -24.83 28.49 10.18
C VAL A 626 -23.46 28.47 9.53
N GLY A 627 -23.38 27.96 8.29
CA GLY A 627 -22.20 27.98 7.45
C GLY A 627 -22.10 29.24 6.60
N ASP A 628 -20.90 29.52 6.09
CA ASP A 628 -20.58 30.70 5.28
C ASP A 628 -20.54 30.43 3.76
N GLY A 629 -20.68 29.17 3.34
CA GLY A 629 -20.61 28.77 1.92
C GLY A 629 -19.20 28.61 1.35
N VAL A 630 -18.15 28.78 2.16
CA VAL A 630 -16.74 28.82 1.71
C VAL A 630 -15.83 27.93 2.57
N SER A 631 -16.08 27.87 3.87
CA SER A 631 -15.29 27.14 4.85
C SER A 631 -15.48 25.62 4.72
N GLY A 632 -14.41 24.86 4.95
CA GLY A 632 -14.44 23.42 4.76
C GLY A 632 -13.33 22.64 5.47
N LEU A 633 -13.17 21.38 5.07
CA LEU A 633 -12.05 20.54 5.45
C LEU A 633 -11.66 19.63 4.28
N PHE A 634 -10.45 19.09 4.30
CA PHE A 634 -9.94 18.23 3.24
C PHE A 634 -10.13 16.75 3.58
N LEU A 635 -10.59 15.97 2.60
CA LEU A 635 -10.59 14.52 2.61
C LEU A 635 -9.77 14.00 1.43
N GLN A 636 -8.92 13.00 1.68
CA GLN A 636 -8.11 12.38 0.63
C GLN A 636 -8.57 10.96 0.30
N GLN A 637 -9.00 10.19 1.31
CA GLN A 637 -9.46 8.82 1.11
C GLN A 637 -10.48 8.41 2.15
N SER A 638 -11.42 7.55 1.75
CA SER A 638 -12.34 6.84 2.65
C SER A 638 -12.39 5.35 2.33
N ASP A 639 -12.01 4.51 3.30
CA ASP A 639 -11.91 3.06 3.18
C ASP A 639 -12.82 2.38 4.21
N LEU A 640 -13.94 1.79 3.76
CA LEU A 640 -14.88 1.06 4.59
C LEU A 640 -14.82 -0.42 4.26
N ARG A 641 -14.30 -1.22 5.20
CA ARG A 641 -14.24 -2.67 5.07
C ARG A 641 -15.27 -3.32 5.98
N ILE A 642 -16.06 -4.23 5.41
CA ILE A 642 -17.05 -5.02 6.12
C ILE A 642 -16.51 -6.46 6.20
N ASN A 643 -16.47 -7.05 7.39
CA ASN A 643 -15.95 -8.39 7.66
C ASN A 643 -14.55 -8.67 7.09
N GLY A 644 -13.68 -7.65 7.07
CA GLY A 644 -12.32 -7.76 6.53
C GLY A 644 -12.21 -7.83 5.01
N GLY A 645 -13.32 -7.64 4.28
CA GLY A 645 -13.36 -7.60 2.82
C GLY A 645 -12.72 -6.35 2.20
N ALA A 646 -12.88 -6.22 0.88
CA ALA A 646 -12.42 -5.05 0.12
C ALA A 646 -13.15 -3.75 0.54
N ASN A 647 -12.63 -2.61 0.09
CA ASN A 647 -13.29 -1.33 0.33
C ASN A 647 -14.67 -1.32 -0.34
N SER A 648 -15.71 -1.17 0.47
CA SER A 648 -17.10 -1.18 0.03
C SER A 648 -17.56 0.15 -0.55
N LEU A 649 -16.78 1.24 -0.42
CA LEU A 649 -17.13 2.57 -0.95
C LEU A 649 -16.72 2.74 -2.41
N ASN A 650 -17.60 3.37 -3.20
CA ASN A 650 -17.31 3.71 -4.60
C ASN A 650 -16.58 5.06 -4.66
N ALA A 651 -15.65 5.24 -5.61
CA ALA A 651 -14.84 6.45 -5.73
C ALA A 651 -14.25 6.95 -4.38
N PRO A 652 -13.50 6.09 -3.65
CA PRO A 652 -13.08 6.38 -2.28
C PRO A 652 -12.10 7.54 -2.12
N THR A 653 -11.58 8.09 -3.23
CA THR A 653 -10.62 9.21 -3.28
C THR A 653 -11.16 10.43 -4.06
N ASP A 654 -12.33 10.31 -4.73
CA ASP A 654 -12.97 11.39 -5.48
C ASP A 654 -14.37 11.65 -4.90
N PHE A 655 -14.39 12.55 -3.91
CA PHE A 655 -15.59 12.99 -3.20
C PHE A 655 -16.44 13.96 -4.03
N SER A 656 -15.87 14.51 -5.10
CA SER A 656 -16.60 15.34 -6.07
C SER A 656 -17.53 14.51 -6.96
N SER A 657 -17.20 13.24 -7.20
CA SER A 657 -17.95 12.31 -8.06
C SER A 657 -19.44 12.16 -7.70
N ALA A 658 -20.20 11.67 -8.68
CA ALA A 658 -21.63 11.40 -8.55
C ALA A 658 -21.95 10.22 -7.60
N PHE A 659 -20.96 9.39 -7.24
CA PHE A 659 -21.14 8.31 -6.27
C PHE A 659 -21.37 8.82 -4.85
N TRP A 660 -20.92 10.04 -4.53
CA TRP A 660 -21.13 10.67 -3.23
C TRP A 660 -22.36 11.57 -3.24
N THR A 661 -23.35 11.21 -2.42
CA THR A 661 -24.52 12.07 -2.19
C THR A 661 -24.13 13.22 -1.28
N LYS A 662 -24.50 14.44 -1.65
CA LYS A 662 -24.15 15.68 -0.94
C LYS A 662 -25.41 16.27 -0.34
N SER A 663 -25.38 16.62 0.94
CA SER A 663 -26.49 17.32 1.60
C SER A 663 -26.75 18.68 0.94
N ALA A 664 -27.98 19.19 1.04
CA ALA A 664 -28.39 20.41 0.35
C ALA A 664 -27.41 21.58 0.56
N GLY A 665 -26.89 22.13 -0.54
CA GLY A 665 -25.96 23.26 -0.56
C GLY A 665 -24.50 22.94 -0.23
N VAL A 666 -24.16 21.69 0.12
CA VAL A 666 -22.76 21.25 0.26
C VAL A 666 -22.12 21.15 -1.12
N THR A 667 -20.92 21.71 -1.26
CA THR A 667 -20.11 21.60 -2.48
C THR A 667 -18.78 20.90 -2.19
N VAL A 668 -18.13 20.38 -3.23
CA VAL A 668 -16.81 19.76 -3.13
C VAL A 668 -15.93 20.40 -4.18
N ALA A 669 -14.80 20.98 -3.75
CA ALA A 669 -13.76 21.48 -4.63
C ALA A 669 -12.70 20.40 -4.82
N ALA A 670 -12.73 19.74 -5.98
CA ALA A 670 -11.87 18.61 -6.27
C ALA A 670 -10.39 19.01 -6.34
N ASN A 671 -9.50 18.15 -5.83
CA ASN A 671 -8.05 18.28 -5.97
C ASN A 671 -7.44 19.62 -5.50
N THR A 672 -8.03 20.24 -4.48
CA THR A 672 -7.58 21.54 -3.94
C THR A 672 -6.66 21.42 -2.72
N GLY A 673 -6.48 20.21 -2.18
CA GLY A 673 -5.54 19.90 -1.11
C GLY A 673 -4.41 18.98 -1.57
N LEU A 674 -3.31 18.93 -0.80
CA LEU A 674 -2.17 18.04 -1.04
C LEU A 674 -1.91 17.14 0.18
N TYR A 675 -1.82 15.83 -0.05
CA TYR A 675 -1.41 14.80 0.89
C TYR A 675 0.02 14.34 0.57
N LEU A 676 0.91 14.49 1.55
CA LEU A 676 2.29 14.03 1.48
C LEU A 676 2.47 12.88 2.49
N GLY A 677 2.78 11.67 2.01
CA GLY A 677 2.84 10.45 2.83
C GLY A 677 3.98 10.40 3.86
N LEU A 678 3.88 9.45 4.80
CA LEU A 678 4.71 9.30 6.01
C LEU A 678 6.23 9.09 5.81
N LEU A 679 6.70 8.86 4.58
CA LEU A 679 8.13 8.75 4.24
C LEU A 679 8.80 10.11 4.01
N SER A 680 8.05 11.20 4.06
CA SER A 680 8.60 12.55 4.13
C SER A 680 8.88 12.90 5.59
N ASP A 681 10.15 12.91 6.01
CA ASP A 681 10.60 13.41 7.33
C ASP A 681 10.37 14.94 7.40
N PRO A 682 9.33 15.45 8.08
CA PRO A 682 8.96 16.85 7.98
C PRO A 682 9.86 17.79 8.81
N ALA A 683 10.77 17.25 9.62
CA ALA A 683 11.68 18.05 10.45
C ALA A 683 13.02 18.34 9.74
N ASN A 684 13.32 17.68 8.63
CA ASN A 684 14.60 17.79 7.90
C ASN A 684 14.50 18.26 6.45
N ILE A 685 13.30 18.48 5.91
CA ILE A 685 13.16 19.00 4.55
C ILE A 685 13.13 20.53 4.69
N GLY A 686 14.18 21.20 4.25
CA GLY A 686 14.16 22.65 4.02
C GLY A 686 13.04 23.02 3.03
N ALA A 687 13.03 24.24 2.50
CA ALA A 687 12.12 24.56 1.39
C ALA A 687 12.20 23.46 0.31
N TYR A 688 11.06 22.95 -0.14
CA TYR A 688 11.02 21.96 -1.22
C TYR A 688 11.69 22.59 -2.45
N ASP A 689 12.93 22.17 -2.71
CA ASP A 689 13.64 22.53 -3.91
C ASP A 689 13.09 21.69 -5.05
N ASP A 690 12.19 22.34 -5.79
CA ASP A 690 11.49 21.75 -6.91
C ASP A 690 12.39 21.68 -8.16
N GLY A 691 13.64 22.16 -8.05
CA GLY A 691 14.68 22.23 -9.07
C GLY A 691 14.63 23.49 -9.93
N SER A 692 13.63 24.37 -9.75
CA SER A 692 13.47 25.57 -10.59
C SER A 692 14.54 26.64 -10.32
N ALA A 693 14.88 26.84 -9.05
CA ALA A 693 15.83 27.88 -8.63
C ALA A 693 17.23 27.67 -9.20
N ALA A 694 17.64 26.41 -9.44
CA ALA A 694 18.94 26.13 -10.05
C ALA A 694 18.94 26.27 -11.58
N LEU A 695 17.79 26.51 -12.21
CA LEU A 695 17.71 26.78 -13.66
C LEU A 695 17.54 28.28 -13.94
N ASP A 696 16.86 29.01 -13.05
CA ASP A 696 16.59 30.44 -13.21
C ASP A 696 17.88 31.25 -13.45
N GLY A 697 17.87 32.06 -14.50
CA GLY A 697 18.99 32.90 -14.92
C GLY A 697 20.20 32.19 -15.54
N LYS A 698 20.22 30.84 -15.63
CA LYS A 698 21.35 30.13 -16.27
C LYS A 698 21.44 30.45 -17.75
N ARG A 699 22.67 30.65 -18.23
CA ARG A 699 22.95 30.86 -19.67
C ARG A 699 22.86 29.53 -20.42
N TRP A 700 21.74 29.33 -21.11
CA TRP A 700 21.43 28.12 -21.86
C TRP A 700 21.63 28.34 -23.35
N THR A 701 22.43 27.49 -24.00
CA THR A 701 22.56 27.45 -25.45
C THR A 701 21.82 26.25 -26.02
N ALA A 702 20.82 26.50 -26.86
CA ALA A 702 20.05 25.46 -27.54
C ALA A 702 20.68 25.18 -28.91
N LEU A 703 21.37 24.03 -29.04
CA LEU A 703 22.00 23.59 -30.27
C LEU A 703 21.11 22.55 -30.95
N GLY A 704 20.73 22.79 -32.21
CA GLY A 704 19.95 21.78 -32.93
C GLY A 704 19.51 22.16 -34.34
N SER A 705 18.42 21.56 -34.78
CA SER A 705 17.95 21.59 -36.17
C SER A 705 16.94 22.71 -36.44
N SER A 706 16.08 22.54 -37.46
CA SER A 706 14.91 23.41 -37.69
C SER A 706 13.93 23.38 -36.51
N ILE A 707 13.88 22.30 -35.74
CA ILE A 707 13.01 22.19 -34.57
C ILE A 707 13.41 23.20 -33.49
N THR A 708 14.72 23.36 -33.26
CA THR A 708 15.28 24.39 -32.38
C THR A 708 15.18 25.78 -33.00
N ALA A 709 15.50 25.92 -34.29
CA ALA A 709 15.57 27.22 -34.97
C ALA A 709 14.22 27.98 -35.00
N GLN A 710 13.11 27.25 -35.04
CA GLN A 710 11.77 27.86 -35.09
C GLN A 710 11.27 28.38 -33.74
N ASN A 711 12.00 28.09 -32.66
CA ASN A 711 11.73 28.60 -31.32
C ASN A 711 10.38 28.15 -30.70
N PHE A 712 9.74 27.11 -31.24
CA PHE A 712 8.43 26.63 -30.75
C PHE A 712 8.50 25.92 -29.40
N TYR A 713 9.62 25.26 -29.06
CA TYR A 713 9.80 24.65 -27.74
C TYR A 713 10.80 25.40 -26.86
N THR A 714 11.79 26.07 -27.44
CA THR A 714 12.86 26.72 -26.69
C THR A 714 12.36 27.98 -25.97
N ASP A 715 11.55 28.82 -26.62
CA ASP A 715 10.91 29.98 -25.99
C ASP A 715 10.00 29.62 -24.80
N PRO A 716 9.02 28.69 -24.94
CA PRO A 716 8.22 28.30 -23.78
C PRO A 716 9.05 27.60 -22.70
N LEU A 717 10.10 26.85 -23.05
CA LEU A 717 10.99 26.22 -22.08
C LEU A 717 11.82 27.26 -21.30
N ALA A 718 12.35 28.27 -21.98
CA ALA A 718 13.05 29.40 -21.36
C ALA A 718 12.12 30.15 -20.40
N ASN A 719 10.89 30.44 -20.84
CA ASN A 719 9.86 31.08 -20.02
C ASN A 719 9.47 30.25 -18.78
N GLN A 720 9.41 28.92 -18.89
CA GLN A 720 9.08 28.03 -17.77
C GLN A 720 10.24 27.87 -16.77
N THR A 721 11.47 27.87 -17.25
CA THR A 721 12.67 27.59 -16.43
C THR A 721 13.35 28.84 -15.90
N GLY A 722 13.10 30.01 -16.49
CA GLY A 722 13.83 31.24 -16.21
C GLY A 722 15.24 31.31 -16.83
N MET A 723 15.64 30.29 -17.61
CA MET A 723 16.94 30.28 -18.29
C MET A 723 17.05 31.38 -19.35
N VAL A 724 18.25 31.91 -19.55
CA VAL A 724 18.56 32.88 -20.60
C VAL A 724 19.01 32.13 -21.85
N GLU A 725 18.13 32.06 -22.85
CA GLU A 725 18.35 31.31 -24.08
C GLU A 725 19.33 32.01 -25.05
N THR A 726 20.21 31.21 -25.65
CA THR A 726 20.91 31.48 -26.91
C THR A 726 20.55 30.39 -27.91
N ASN A 727 19.69 30.72 -28.88
CA ASN A 727 19.25 29.77 -29.90
C ASN A 727 20.29 29.64 -31.03
N LEU A 728 20.87 28.46 -31.19
CA LEU A 728 21.79 28.12 -32.28
C LEU A 728 21.22 27.00 -33.18
N GLY A 729 19.89 26.94 -33.32
CA GLY A 729 19.24 26.04 -34.24
C GLY A 729 19.53 26.37 -35.70
N VAL A 730 19.79 25.36 -36.53
CA VAL A 730 20.02 25.53 -37.97
C VAL A 730 19.00 24.72 -38.76
N SER A 731 18.22 25.42 -39.59
CA SER A 731 17.21 24.78 -40.43
C SER A 731 17.82 23.74 -41.37
N GLY A 732 17.28 22.52 -41.37
CA GLY A 732 17.80 21.40 -42.18
C GLY A 732 19.17 20.86 -41.72
N GLY A 733 19.70 21.32 -40.59
CA GLY A 733 21.06 20.99 -40.17
C GLY A 733 21.22 19.54 -39.70
N SER A 734 22.31 18.90 -40.13
CA SER A 734 22.80 17.63 -39.60
C SER A 734 23.96 17.85 -38.63
N LEU A 735 24.17 16.90 -37.72
CA LEU A 735 25.34 16.88 -36.84
C LEU A 735 26.53 16.20 -37.50
N GLY A 736 26.30 15.08 -38.19
CA GLY A 736 27.34 14.33 -38.88
C GLY A 736 27.61 14.82 -40.30
N ALA A 737 28.77 14.42 -40.81
CA ALA A 737 29.21 14.70 -42.16
C ALA A 737 28.45 13.83 -43.16
N THR A 738 28.06 14.42 -44.28
CA THR A 738 27.42 13.70 -45.39
C THR A 738 28.08 14.07 -46.73
N SER A 739 28.17 13.10 -47.62
CA SER A 739 28.59 13.30 -49.02
C SER A 739 27.40 13.46 -49.98
N SER A 740 26.15 13.32 -49.50
CA SER A 740 24.96 13.16 -50.34
C SER A 740 23.71 13.97 -49.93
N GLY A 741 23.79 14.85 -48.92
CA GLY A 741 22.62 15.55 -48.36
C GLY A 741 22.11 16.78 -49.12
N HIS A 742 20.79 16.96 -49.15
CA HIS A 742 20.06 18.07 -49.81
C HIS A 742 20.27 19.47 -49.16
N TYR A 743 20.76 19.54 -47.92
CA TYR A 743 20.83 20.78 -47.12
C TYR A 743 22.23 21.15 -46.57
N GLY A 744 23.29 20.50 -47.02
CA GLY A 744 24.65 20.73 -46.51
C GLY A 744 25.04 19.79 -45.36
N SER A 745 26.32 19.81 -44.99
CA SER A 745 26.95 18.88 -44.06
C SER A 745 27.46 19.63 -42.82
N LEU A 746 27.41 19.01 -41.64
CA LEU A 746 27.95 19.56 -40.38
C LEU A 746 27.30 20.85 -39.86
N LEU A 747 26.13 21.23 -40.37
CA LEU A 747 25.50 22.50 -40.03
C LEU A 747 25.25 22.71 -38.52
N ILE A 748 24.86 21.67 -37.78
CA ILE A 748 24.72 21.74 -36.31
C ILE A 748 26.12 21.77 -35.67
N TYR A 749 27.04 20.94 -36.15
CA TYR A 749 28.39 20.84 -35.60
C TYR A 749 29.18 22.16 -35.71
N ASP A 750 29.03 22.87 -36.83
CA ASP A 750 29.72 24.14 -37.10
C ASP A 750 29.28 25.26 -36.14
N GLN A 751 28.06 25.20 -35.60
CA GLN A 751 27.59 26.16 -34.59
C GLN A 751 28.31 26.02 -33.25
N ILE A 752 28.99 24.89 -32.98
CA ILE A 752 29.74 24.70 -31.73
C ILE A 752 30.80 25.79 -31.56
N ALA A 753 31.41 26.28 -32.65
CA ALA A 753 32.43 27.31 -32.61
C ALA A 753 31.91 28.68 -32.10
N VAL A 754 30.60 28.93 -32.20
CA VAL A 754 29.98 30.20 -31.80
C VAL A 754 29.23 30.12 -30.48
N ILE A 755 29.16 28.95 -29.83
CA ILE A 755 28.61 28.81 -28.46
C ILE A 755 29.30 29.85 -27.54
N PRO A 756 28.56 30.65 -26.77
CA PRO A 756 29.15 31.55 -25.79
C PRO A 756 30.05 30.79 -24.82
N VAL A 757 31.27 31.29 -24.59
CA VAL A 757 32.27 30.60 -23.74
C VAL A 757 31.82 30.48 -22.28
N ASP A 758 30.89 31.34 -21.86
CA ASP A 758 30.28 31.41 -20.54
C ASP A 758 28.94 30.65 -20.45
N ALA A 759 28.57 29.88 -21.49
CA ALA A 759 27.41 29.00 -21.45
C ALA A 759 27.50 28.02 -20.28
N GLU A 760 26.39 27.87 -19.56
CA GLU A 760 26.26 26.99 -18.40
C GLU A 760 25.57 25.68 -18.75
N ILE A 761 24.65 25.71 -19.72
CA ILE A 761 23.91 24.56 -20.20
C ILE A 761 23.93 24.56 -21.72
N VAL A 762 24.22 23.41 -22.33
CA VAL A 762 24.11 23.19 -23.77
C VAL A 762 23.19 21.99 -24.01
N THR A 763 22.05 22.21 -24.65
CA THR A 763 21.19 21.10 -25.11
C THR A 763 21.52 20.77 -26.56
N LEU A 764 21.67 19.48 -26.87
CA LEU A 764 21.97 18.99 -28.22
C LEU A 764 20.77 18.21 -28.78
N GLU A 765 19.99 18.85 -29.64
CA GLU A 765 18.91 18.25 -30.43
C GLU A 765 19.43 17.92 -31.83
N ALA A 766 19.62 16.64 -32.14
CA ALA A 766 20.16 16.21 -33.43
C ALA A 766 19.59 14.85 -33.83
N GLY A 767 19.80 14.45 -35.09
CA GLY A 767 19.46 13.12 -35.58
C GLY A 767 18.29 13.08 -36.54
N ILE A 768 17.35 14.03 -36.47
CA ILE A 768 16.17 14.01 -37.36
C ILE A 768 16.60 14.21 -38.83
N ASN A 769 17.44 15.21 -39.11
CA ASN A 769 17.99 15.46 -40.44
C ASN A 769 19.12 14.50 -40.79
N ASP A 770 19.94 14.08 -39.81
CA ASP A 770 20.96 13.04 -40.02
C ASP A 770 20.32 11.75 -40.57
N PHE A 771 19.13 11.39 -40.07
CA PHE A 771 18.35 10.27 -40.57
C PHE A 771 17.65 10.57 -41.90
N GLY A 772 16.88 11.66 -41.97
CA GLY A 772 15.85 11.85 -43.00
C GLY A 772 16.23 12.75 -44.18
N ALA A 773 17.23 13.63 -44.03
CA ALA A 773 17.61 14.62 -45.05
C ALA A 773 19.05 14.45 -45.54
N ALA A 774 20.00 14.38 -44.60
CA ALA A 774 21.42 14.23 -44.87
C ALA A 774 21.82 12.77 -45.08
N GLU A 775 21.03 11.83 -44.54
CA GLU A 775 21.28 10.38 -44.55
C GLU A 775 22.74 10.06 -44.16
N VAL A 776 23.18 10.63 -43.05
CA VAL A 776 24.51 10.45 -42.47
C VAL A 776 24.72 8.95 -42.16
N PRO A 777 25.90 8.38 -42.46
CA PRO A 777 26.22 7.02 -42.05
C PRO A 777 26.05 6.85 -40.53
N LEU A 778 25.26 5.87 -40.09
CA LEU A 778 24.95 5.70 -38.67
C LEU A 778 26.23 5.48 -37.83
N GLY A 779 27.11 4.58 -38.26
CA GLY A 779 28.34 4.23 -37.56
C GLY A 779 28.14 3.29 -36.38
N ALA A 780 29.13 3.27 -35.48
CA ALA A 780 29.15 2.45 -34.27
C ALA A 780 29.55 3.27 -33.03
N LEU A 781 29.21 2.77 -31.84
CA LEU A 781 29.38 3.46 -30.56
C LEU A 781 30.82 3.92 -30.25
N ASN A 782 31.83 3.25 -30.83
CA ASN A 782 33.24 3.57 -30.64
C ASN A 782 33.79 4.58 -31.67
N ASP A 783 32.98 5.05 -32.61
CA ASP A 783 33.37 6.12 -33.52
C ASP A 783 33.51 7.45 -32.75
N THR A 784 34.48 8.28 -33.15
CA THR A 784 34.81 9.54 -32.45
C THR A 784 34.94 10.75 -33.37
N THR A 785 34.72 10.57 -34.67
CA THR A 785 34.85 11.62 -35.69
C THR A 785 33.49 11.93 -36.31
N THR A 786 33.36 13.09 -36.93
CA THR A 786 32.10 13.51 -37.55
C THR A 786 31.71 12.71 -38.80
N ALA A 787 32.48 11.70 -39.21
CA ALA A 787 32.19 10.87 -40.38
C ALA A 787 30.96 9.96 -40.22
N THR A 788 30.55 9.67 -38.98
CA THR A 788 29.34 8.89 -38.67
C THR A 788 28.48 9.60 -37.64
N PHE A 789 27.21 9.23 -37.50
CA PHE A 789 26.33 9.87 -36.52
C PHE A 789 26.75 9.56 -35.07
N TYR A 790 27.09 8.31 -34.76
CA TYR A 790 27.67 7.96 -33.44
C TYR A 790 28.94 8.78 -33.15
N GLY A 791 29.85 8.86 -34.12
CA GLY A 791 31.09 9.62 -33.96
C GLY A 791 30.88 11.13 -33.88
N ALA A 792 29.90 11.68 -34.59
CA ALA A 792 29.56 13.10 -34.54
C ALA A 792 29.00 13.52 -33.18
N LEU A 793 28.18 12.68 -32.54
CA LEU A 793 27.70 12.91 -31.17
C LEU A 793 28.88 12.96 -30.18
N PHE A 794 29.84 12.03 -30.28
CA PHE A 794 31.04 12.02 -29.43
C PHE A 794 31.97 13.23 -29.70
N ALA A 795 32.19 13.55 -30.98
CA ALA A 795 32.98 14.69 -31.40
C ALA A 795 32.35 16.01 -30.89
N ALA A 796 31.02 16.13 -30.95
CA ALA A 796 30.30 17.30 -30.47
C ALA A 796 30.51 17.52 -28.97
N VAL A 797 30.44 16.46 -28.15
CA VAL A 797 30.78 16.55 -26.72
C VAL A 797 32.19 17.09 -26.52
N THR A 798 33.16 16.55 -27.26
CA THR A 798 34.56 16.97 -27.16
C THR A 798 34.73 18.45 -27.55
N ALA A 799 34.08 18.88 -28.63
CA ALA A 799 34.14 20.24 -29.13
C ALA A 799 33.41 21.25 -28.21
N ILE A 800 32.23 20.90 -27.69
CA ILE A 800 31.49 21.73 -26.72
C ILE A 800 32.32 21.90 -25.45
N ARG A 801 32.92 20.81 -24.93
CA ARG A 801 33.81 20.86 -23.77
C ARG A 801 35.04 21.74 -23.98
N ALA A 802 35.58 21.77 -25.20
CA ALA A 802 36.70 22.65 -25.54
C ALA A 802 36.25 24.12 -25.63
N ARG A 803 35.04 24.39 -26.13
CA ARG A 803 34.50 25.73 -26.34
C ARG A 803 33.95 26.38 -25.07
N ALA A 804 33.15 25.64 -24.31
CA ALA A 804 32.48 26.07 -23.09
C ALA A 804 32.78 25.04 -21.97
N PRO A 805 33.98 25.09 -21.35
CA PRO A 805 34.44 24.06 -20.42
C PRO A 805 33.59 23.90 -19.14
N SER A 806 32.80 24.91 -18.79
CA SER A 806 31.86 24.90 -17.65
C SER A 806 30.49 24.36 -18.00
N ALA A 807 30.14 24.24 -19.29
CA ALA A 807 28.80 23.88 -19.71
C ALA A 807 28.45 22.44 -19.35
N LYS A 808 27.23 22.25 -18.84
CA LYS A 808 26.57 20.96 -18.70
C LYS A 808 25.88 20.60 -20.01
N ILE A 809 26.22 19.43 -20.56
CA ILE A 809 25.67 18.97 -21.83
C ILE A 809 24.45 18.08 -21.55
N VAL A 810 23.36 18.31 -22.27
CA VAL A 810 22.13 17.51 -22.20
C VAL A 810 21.75 17.08 -23.61
N PHE A 811 21.66 15.78 -23.86
CA PHE A 811 21.23 15.24 -25.14
C PHE A 811 19.70 15.27 -25.25
N ILE A 812 19.18 15.43 -26.46
CA ILE A 812 17.75 15.30 -26.73
C ILE A 812 17.54 14.37 -27.93
N THR A 813 16.70 13.35 -27.77
CA THR A 813 16.40 12.41 -28.86
C THR A 813 15.47 13.04 -29.90
N PRO A 814 15.64 12.72 -31.19
CA PRO A 814 14.72 13.18 -32.22
C PRO A 814 13.39 12.42 -32.15
N TYR A 815 12.26 13.12 -32.25
CA TYR A 815 10.96 12.49 -32.40
C TYR A 815 10.67 12.09 -33.85
N SER A 816 9.69 11.20 -34.06
CA SER A 816 9.25 10.82 -35.40
C SER A 816 8.37 11.89 -36.02
N GLY A 817 8.56 12.21 -37.31
CA GLY A 817 7.51 12.84 -38.11
C GLY A 817 6.24 11.98 -38.17
N GLY A 818 5.12 12.63 -38.50
CA GLY A 818 3.80 12.04 -38.66
C GLY A 818 3.73 11.00 -39.78
N SER A 819 2.63 10.25 -39.83
CA SER A 819 2.41 9.19 -40.82
C SER A 819 2.49 9.68 -42.27
N GLY A 820 2.12 10.94 -42.54
CA GLY A 820 2.18 11.58 -43.85
C GLY A 820 3.58 11.99 -44.31
N HIS A 821 4.56 12.12 -43.39
CA HIS A 821 5.86 12.68 -43.73
C HIS A 821 6.75 11.70 -44.51
N ALA A 822 7.29 12.10 -45.66
CA ALA A 822 7.94 11.16 -46.60
C ALA A 822 9.25 10.52 -46.06
N THR A 823 10.09 11.30 -45.37
CA THR A 823 11.49 10.91 -45.10
C THR A 823 11.89 10.83 -43.62
N HIS A 824 11.29 11.65 -42.75
CA HIS A 824 11.67 11.82 -41.34
C HIS A 824 10.73 11.08 -40.35
N ARG A 825 10.28 9.87 -40.69
CA ARG A 825 9.34 9.09 -39.86
C ARG A 825 9.89 7.72 -39.47
N ILE A 826 9.44 7.18 -38.34
CA ILE A 826 9.67 5.76 -37.96
C ILE A 826 9.02 4.81 -38.98
N MET A 827 9.42 3.54 -38.93
CA MET A 827 9.02 2.48 -39.88
C MET A 827 9.50 2.71 -41.33
N ARG A 828 10.32 3.75 -41.57
CA ARG A 828 11.06 3.95 -42.81
C ARG A 828 12.52 3.53 -42.60
N THR A 829 13.09 2.86 -43.60
CA THR A 829 14.54 2.70 -43.76
C THR A 829 15.06 3.78 -44.71
N ASN A 830 16.12 4.50 -44.30
CA ASN A 830 16.74 5.54 -45.13
C ASN A 830 17.66 4.94 -46.21
N GLY A 831 18.23 5.79 -47.07
CA GLY A 831 19.13 5.37 -48.16
C GLY A 831 20.42 4.67 -47.71
N GLN A 832 20.77 4.75 -46.41
CA GLN A 832 21.90 4.04 -45.81
C GLN A 832 21.50 2.71 -45.15
N GLY A 833 20.25 2.27 -45.30
CA GLY A 833 19.76 1.02 -44.70
C GLY A 833 19.42 1.11 -43.21
N ASN A 834 19.37 2.33 -42.64
CA ASN A 834 19.14 2.55 -41.21
C ASN A 834 17.74 3.10 -40.93
N THR A 835 17.24 2.95 -39.70
CA THR A 835 15.91 3.39 -39.26
C THR A 835 16.01 4.50 -38.22
N LEU A 836 14.98 5.34 -38.06
CA LEU A 836 15.01 6.48 -37.12
C LEU A 836 15.21 6.03 -35.66
N ASP A 837 14.67 4.87 -35.27
CA ASP A 837 14.86 4.30 -33.94
C ASP A 837 16.33 3.96 -33.65
N GLN A 838 17.12 3.62 -34.67
CA GLN A 838 18.57 3.43 -34.52
C GLN A 838 19.30 4.76 -34.27
N PHE A 839 18.85 5.86 -34.87
CA PHE A 839 19.40 7.20 -34.59
C PHE A 839 19.00 7.67 -33.18
N GLN A 840 17.75 7.44 -32.75
CA GLN A 840 17.33 7.70 -31.37
C GLN A 840 18.17 6.87 -30.38
N LYS A 841 18.43 5.60 -30.70
CA LYS A 841 19.31 4.73 -29.90
C LYS A 841 20.74 5.28 -29.84
N ALA A 842 21.29 5.78 -30.95
CA ALA A 842 22.63 6.35 -30.98
C ALA A 842 22.77 7.55 -30.04
N VAL A 843 21.77 8.45 -30.00
CA VAL A 843 21.75 9.57 -29.05
C VAL A 843 21.78 9.05 -27.61
N ARG A 844 20.91 8.09 -27.26
CA ARG A 844 20.87 7.51 -25.91
C ARG A 844 22.15 6.79 -25.52
N ASP A 845 22.75 6.04 -26.44
CA ASP A 845 23.96 5.28 -26.17
C ASP A 845 25.18 6.19 -25.98
N VAL A 846 25.33 7.24 -26.80
CA VAL A 846 26.44 8.18 -26.68
C VAL A 846 26.30 9.06 -25.42
N ALA A 847 25.07 9.47 -25.08
CA ALA A 847 24.81 10.15 -23.81
C ALA A 847 25.28 9.30 -22.61
N LYS A 848 24.91 8.02 -22.59
CA LYS A 848 25.37 7.06 -21.58
C LYS A 848 26.89 6.87 -21.59
N LEU A 849 27.49 6.71 -22.78
CA LEU A 849 28.94 6.53 -22.94
C LEU A 849 29.73 7.73 -22.39
N THR A 850 29.22 8.94 -22.61
CA THR A 850 29.89 10.20 -22.24
C THR A 850 29.52 10.69 -20.84
N GLY A 851 28.60 10.00 -20.15
CA GLY A 851 28.18 10.34 -18.79
C GLY A 851 27.25 11.55 -18.70
N TYR A 852 26.62 11.96 -19.82
CA TYR A 852 25.67 13.07 -19.86
C TYR A 852 24.23 12.56 -19.91
N PRO A 853 23.27 13.33 -19.34
CA PRO A 853 21.87 12.97 -19.39
C PRO A 853 21.28 13.13 -20.80
N CYS A 854 20.18 12.42 -21.03
CA CYS A 854 19.42 12.44 -22.26
C CYS A 854 17.93 12.62 -21.93
N ILE A 855 17.31 13.66 -22.49
CA ILE A 855 15.86 13.88 -22.44
C ILE A 855 15.24 13.14 -23.63
N ASP A 856 14.43 12.12 -23.37
CA ASP A 856 13.92 11.22 -24.42
C ASP A 856 12.62 11.70 -25.07
N ILE A 857 12.69 12.86 -25.72
CA ILE A 857 11.54 13.43 -26.44
C ILE A 857 10.97 12.44 -27.46
N GLY A 858 11.81 11.73 -28.20
CA GLY A 858 11.38 10.81 -29.25
C GLY A 858 10.74 9.51 -28.77
N GLY A 859 10.99 9.10 -27.53
CA GLY A 859 10.41 7.91 -26.91
C GLY A 859 9.20 8.20 -26.01
N GLU A 860 9.19 9.33 -25.30
CA GLU A 860 8.33 9.50 -24.12
C GLU A 860 7.47 10.77 -24.13
N SER A 861 7.76 11.78 -24.96
CA SER A 861 6.98 13.04 -24.97
C SER A 861 5.54 12.88 -25.49
N GLY A 862 5.25 11.80 -26.22
CA GLY A 862 4.00 11.59 -26.96
C GLY A 862 3.92 12.32 -28.31
N ILE A 863 4.99 13.01 -28.73
CA ILE A 863 5.12 13.61 -30.06
C ILE A 863 5.68 12.56 -31.02
N GLY A 864 4.98 12.25 -32.11
CA GLY A 864 5.44 11.20 -33.02
C GLY A 864 4.49 10.85 -34.16
N TYR A 865 4.74 9.68 -34.76
CA TYR A 865 4.06 9.15 -35.95
C TYR A 865 2.52 9.22 -35.90
N PHE A 866 1.93 8.86 -34.77
CA PHE A 866 0.47 8.80 -34.59
C PHE A 866 -0.14 10.13 -34.16
N THR A 867 0.69 11.10 -33.78
CA THR A 867 0.25 12.39 -33.21
C THR A 867 0.64 13.58 -34.06
N GLY A 868 1.09 13.36 -35.30
CA GLY A 868 1.48 14.41 -36.25
C GLY A 868 0.41 15.49 -36.41
N ALA A 869 -0.85 15.11 -36.65
CA ALA A 869 -1.97 16.05 -36.77
C ALA A 869 -2.27 16.86 -35.50
N LEU A 870 -1.85 16.39 -34.32
CA LEU A 870 -2.05 17.10 -33.05
C LEU A 870 -0.93 18.09 -32.77
N TYR A 871 0.31 17.68 -33.01
CA TYR A 871 1.49 18.39 -32.50
C TYR A 871 2.40 18.98 -33.58
N MET A 872 2.13 18.74 -34.87
CA MET A 872 2.96 19.22 -35.99
C MET A 872 2.14 20.08 -36.96
N SER A 873 2.80 21.00 -37.66
CA SER A 873 2.17 21.83 -38.70
C SER A 873 2.25 21.21 -40.09
N ASP A 874 3.26 20.38 -40.34
CA ASP A 874 3.56 19.78 -41.65
C ASP A 874 4.01 18.31 -41.53
N ASP A 875 3.50 17.61 -40.51
CA ASP A 875 3.92 16.26 -40.12
C ASP A 875 5.42 16.12 -39.77
N LEU A 876 6.15 17.21 -39.53
CA LEU A 876 7.51 17.18 -38.97
C LEU A 876 7.77 18.29 -37.95
N HIS A 877 7.56 19.54 -38.33
CA HIS A 877 7.82 20.69 -37.49
C HIS A 877 6.68 20.85 -36.48
N ILE A 878 7.04 21.00 -35.20
CA ILE A 878 6.07 21.18 -34.12
C ILE A 878 5.27 22.48 -34.31
N ASN A 879 3.96 22.40 -34.09
CA ASN A 879 3.09 23.57 -33.95
C ASN A 879 3.14 24.08 -32.49
N ALA A 880 2.37 25.12 -32.16
CA ALA A 880 2.34 25.68 -30.79
C ALA A 880 1.97 24.66 -29.71
N ALA A 881 1.05 23.72 -29.99
CA ALA A 881 0.67 22.67 -29.04
C ALA A 881 1.78 21.62 -28.88
N GLY A 882 2.47 21.27 -29.96
CA GLY A 882 3.67 20.42 -29.91
C GLY A 882 4.81 21.08 -29.15
N GLY A 883 5.03 22.37 -29.39
CA GLY A 883 5.99 23.22 -28.66
C GLY A 883 5.77 23.22 -27.17
N ALA A 884 4.52 23.47 -26.74
CA ALA A 884 4.16 23.42 -25.31
C ALA A 884 4.38 22.02 -24.71
N ARG A 885 4.01 20.95 -25.43
CA ARG A 885 4.22 19.57 -24.95
C ARG A 885 5.71 19.21 -24.83
N TYR A 886 6.51 19.59 -25.82
CA TYR A 886 7.95 19.40 -25.81
C TYR A 886 8.57 20.14 -24.62
N ALA A 887 8.25 21.43 -24.46
CA ALA A 887 8.76 22.27 -23.38
C ALA A 887 8.39 21.70 -22.01
N ASN A 888 7.13 21.32 -21.79
CA ASN A 888 6.69 20.74 -20.51
C ASN A 888 7.47 19.47 -20.15
N TYR A 889 7.62 18.54 -21.10
CA TYR A 889 8.37 17.31 -20.85
C TYR A 889 9.84 17.59 -20.56
N ALA A 890 10.48 18.45 -21.37
CA ALA A 890 11.87 18.84 -21.15
C ALA A 890 12.09 19.60 -19.84
N HIS A 891 11.14 20.44 -19.43
CA HIS A 891 11.14 21.18 -18.17
C HIS A 891 11.16 20.23 -16.96
N ASP A 892 10.30 19.21 -16.98
CA ASP A 892 10.22 18.25 -15.87
C ASP A 892 11.50 17.43 -15.72
N ASP A 893 12.09 17.00 -16.84
CA ASP A 893 13.38 16.31 -16.87
C ASP A 893 14.53 17.20 -16.40
N LEU A 894 14.59 18.46 -16.85
CA LEU A 894 15.61 19.42 -16.40
C LEU A 894 15.52 19.68 -14.90
N ARG A 895 14.31 19.72 -14.34
CA ARG A 895 14.11 19.86 -12.89
C ARG A 895 14.50 18.59 -12.14
N ALA A 896 14.26 17.41 -12.71
CA ALA A 896 14.76 16.16 -12.14
C ALA A 896 16.30 16.14 -12.10
N LEU A 897 16.95 16.59 -13.18
CA LEU A 897 18.40 16.76 -13.23
C LEU A 897 18.89 17.79 -12.20
N SER A 898 18.19 18.91 -12.06
CA SER A 898 18.50 19.90 -11.02
C SER A 898 18.44 19.31 -9.61
N ARG A 899 17.37 18.58 -9.26
CA ARG A 899 17.21 17.94 -7.95
C ARG A 899 18.27 16.87 -7.66
N SER A 900 18.80 16.23 -8.70
CA SER A 900 19.95 15.32 -8.58
C SER A 900 21.30 16.02 -8.49
N GLY A 901 21.32 17.36 -8.46
CA GLY A 901 22.53 18.18 -8.33
C GLY A 901 23.34 18.34 -9.62
N PHE A 902 22.79 17.95 -10.78
CA PHE A 902 23.54 17.94 -12.04
C PHE A 902 24.02 19.34 -12.47
N PHE A 903 23.17 20.36 -12.26
CA PHE A 903 23.46 21.76 -12.59
C PHE A 903 24.18 22.53 -11.48
N GLY A 904 24.39 21.90 -10.30
CA GLY A 904 25.02 22.49 -9.13
C GLY A 904 24.14 23.52 -8.38
N ALA A 905 24.52 23.78 -7.12
CA ALA A 905 24.13 24.99 -6.38
C ALA A 905 25.19 26.07 -6.58
#